data_AF-A0A4V2AHG7-F1
#
_entry.id   AF-A0A4V2AHG7-F1
#
_cell.length_a   1.000
_cell.length_b   1.000
_cell.length_c   1.000
_cell.angle_alpha   90.00
_cell.angle_beta   90.00
_cell.angle_gamma   90.00
#
_symmetry.space_group_name_H-M   'P 1'
#
loop_
_entity.id
_entity.type
_entity.pdbx_description
1 polymer ?
#
loop_
_entity_poly.entity_id
_entity_poly.type
_entity_poly.pdbx_seq_one_letter_code
_entity_poly.pdbx_strand_id
1 'polypeptide(L)'
;MSRIRIEILSGEDAGKIFESDADVVRVGRAPDSELRLASAELSSRHARIFAGRGGFFVEDDGSANGSCLVHGEQRTELRLSDEPHALTSGDELELGGDAGEPTRLRVTLGDEPPPPEVVTTRSLEELQSAPLDAKVWNAVLAALGAAESLEAVVAEVADAALRLSPRATHATVALLDDSQSLLPMSTRVRGPGGAPIAPEGPVPLTRSVARRVMEGRAAVLAADAPREALGSESLLGANIRSTIGVPLWKGDDILGVLQVDNRDAPAMFDRRDVEALGVLARGASLAVVSARLIRRLTVAEEQLRKENQFLRGRERSRAGEQRIIGESRRLEQVLSQLGKVVDTRVTVLIEGETGTGKELFASAIHYRSQRREKLFVAQNCAAFPENLLESELFGHKRGSFTGATEDKKGLFEVADGGTLFLDEVGEMPLALQAKLLRVLQEGEVRPLGAATARRVNVRIVAATNRNLEKEVSEGRFREDLYYRLKVFPLRVPPLRERREDVPLLAKHFLERYAREYGRELRGFTEPALAVLRAYDWPGNVRELENEVQRAVIQAEGESFVTPELLSARVRKNEHPSAPPPTAPATPELTQEEEDLTGTLREMMDRVERRILTRTLATHGNNKTAAAKALGITREGLHKKLKGLGL
;
A
#
# COMPACT_ATOMS: atom_id res chain seq x y z
N MET A 1 -6.87 -64.46 2.47
CA MET A 1 -5.49 -65.00 2.44
C MET A 1 -4.63 -63.84 2.01
N SER A 2 -3.71 -63.41 2.85
CA SER A 2 -2.86 -62.26 2.55
C SER A 2 -1.74 -62.71 1.63
N ARG A 3 -1.75 -62.23 0.39
CA ARG A 3 -0.75 -62.53 -0.64
C ARG A 3 0.53 -61.74 -0.38
N ILE A 4 1.68 -62.38 -0.53
CA ILE A 4 2.98 -61.71 -0.51
C ILE A 4 3.49 -61.60 -1.95
N ARG A 5 3.93 -60.40 -2.33
CA ARG A 5 4.69 -60.15 -3.55
C ARG A 5 6.09 -59.66 -3.19
N ILE A 6 7.11 -60.24 -3.79
CA ILE A 6 8.52 -59.92 -3.57
C ILE A 6 9.14 -59.54 -4.92
N GLU A 7 9.64 -58.32 -5.03
CA GLU A 7 10.41 -57.85 -6.20
C GLU A 7 11.90 -57.90 -5.89
N ILE A 8 12.69 -58.53 -6.76
CA ILE A 8 14.14 -58.61 -6.59
C ILE A 8 14.78 -57.37 -7.24
N LEU A 9 15.34 -56.48 -6.42
CA LEU A 9 15.88 -55.18 -6.84
C LEU A 9 17.34 -55.26 -7.29
N SER A 10 18.14 -56.17 -6.73
CA SER A 10 19.56 -56.35 -7.08
C SER A 10 20.00 -57.82 -7.02
N GLY A 11 21.15 -58.12 -7.64
CA GLY A 11 21.68 -59.48 -7.79
C GLY A 11 21.38 -60.12 -9.15
N GLU A 12 21.76 -61.38 -9.34
CA GLU A 12 21.63 -62.11 -10.61
C GLU A 12 20.16 -62.29 -11.07
N ASP A 13 19.22 -62.22 -10.12
CA ASP A 13 17.79 -62.39 -10.36
C ASP A 13 17.03 -61.05 -10.39
N ALA A 14 17.73 -59.92 -10.50
CA ALA A 14 17.13 -58.58 -10.51
C ALA A 14 16.04 -58.43 -11.58
N GLY A 15 14.93 -57.79 -11.20
CA GLY A 15 13.74 -57.59 -12.03
C GLY A 15 12.74 -58.75 -12.02
N LYS A 16 13.06 -59.88 -11.37
CA LYS A 16 12.09 -60.98 -11.18
C LYS A 16 11.14 -60.64 -10.04
N ILE A 17 9.89 -61.08 -10.18
CA ILE A 17 8.83 -60.93 -9.19
C ILE A 17 8.38 -62.33 -8.76
N PHE A 18 8.29 -62.52 -7.45
CA PHE A 18 7.76 -63.72 -6.83
C PHE A 18 6.47 -63.40 -6.10
N GLU A 19 5.44 -64.22 -6.29
CA GLU A 19 4.15 -64.06 -5.61
C GLU A 19 3.77 -65.38 -4.97
N SER A 20 3.31 -65.33 -3.72
CA SER A 20 2.92 -66.52 -2.97
C SER A 20 1.80 -66.23 -2.01
N ASP A 21 0.88 -67.19 -1.89
CA ASP A 21 -0.16 -67.24 -0.87
C ASP A 21 0.22 -68.16 0.30
N ALA A 22 1.48 -68.64 0.34
CA ALA A 22 1.96 -69.52 1.39
C ALA A 22 2.12 -68.77 2.72
N ASP A 23 1.80 -69.44 3.82
CA ASP A 23 1.98 -68.90 5.19
C ASP A 23 3.46 -68.67 5.54
N VAL A 24 4.38 -69.28 4.79
CA VAL A 24 5.82 -69.20 4.96
C VAL A 24 6.49 -69.14 3.59
N VAL A 25 7.41 -68.19 3.40
CA VAL A 25 8.30 -68.07 2.25
C VAL A 25 9.74 -68.09 2.75
N ARG A 26 10.47 -69.17 2.44
CA ARG A 26 11.92 -69.26 2.70
C ARG A 26 12.68 -68.72 1.51
N VAL A 27 13.68 -67.91 1.81
CA VAL A 27 14.56 -67.28 0.84
C VAL A 27 15.95 -67.90 0.98
N GLY A 28 16.50 -68.41 -0.12
CA GLY A 28 17.81 -69.05 -0.11
C GLY A 28 18.18 -69.71 -1.43
N ARG A 29 19.31 -70.42 -1.44
CA ARG A 29 19.81 -71.14 -2.62
C ARG A 29 19.30 -72.58 -2.72
N ALA A 30 18.77 -73.13 -1.63
CA ALA A 30 18.40 -74.54 -1.57
C ALA A 30 17.22 -74.85 -2.51
N PRO A 31 17.16 -76.06 -3.09
CA PRO A 31 16.09 -76.42 -4.04
C PRO A 31 14.68 -76.43 -3.41
N ASP A 32 14.60 -76.53 -2.09
CA ASP A 32 13.37 -76.55 -1.30
C ASP A 32 12.97 -75.16 -0.76
N SER A 33 13.69 -74.09 -1.11
CA SER A 33 13.29 -72.71 -0.79
C SER A 33 12.18 -72.25 -1.72
N GLU A 34 11.10 -71.68 -1.16
CA GLU A 34 9.98 -71.14 -1.95
C GLU A 34 10.44 -70.01 -2.86
N LEU A 35 11.29 -69.10 -2.35
CA LEU A 35 11.99 -68.10 -3.16
C LEU A 35 13.45 -68.51 -3.32
N ARG A 36 13.72 -69.24 -4.40
CA ARG A 36 15.07 -69.65 -4.76
C ARG A 36 15.78 -68.58 -5.58
N LEU A 37 16.94 -68.14 -5.09
CA LEU A 37 17.77 -67.13 -5.75
C LEU A 37 19.16 -67.71 -6.07
N ALA A 38 19.74 -67.28 -7.17
CA ALA A 38 21.01 -67.80 -7.71
C ALA A 38 22.26 -67.15 -7.07
N SER A 39 22.09 -66.00 -6.41
CA SER A 39 23.19 -65.20 -5.84
C SER A 39 24.14 -66.02 -4.96
N ALA A 40 25.44 -65.93 -5.26
CA ALA A 40 26.49 -66.65 -4.54
C ALA A 40 26.61 -66.23 -3.06
N GLU A 41 26.18 -65.01 -2.73
CA GLU A 41 26.22 -64.45 -1.38
C GLU A 41 25.09 -64.96 -0.48
N LEU A 42 24.07 -65.59 -1.04
CA LEU A 42 22.99 -66.17 -0.26
C LEU A 42 23.41 -67.52 0.32
N SER A 43 22.91 -67.80 1.51
CA SER A 43 23.07 -69.10 2.17
C SER A 43 22.03 -70.08 1.63
N SER A 44 22.23 -71.39 1.85
CA SER A 44 21.26 -72.41 1.42
C SER A 44 19.85 -72.12 1.97
N ARG A 45 19.78 -71.70 3.23
CA ARG A 45 18.63 -71.08 3.88
C ARG A 45 19.15 -69.79 4.49
N HIS A 46 18.53 -68.66 4.15
CA HIS A 46 19.11 -67.36 4.45
C HIS A 46 18.15 -66.50 5.27
N ALA A 47 16.92 -66.32 4.79
CA ALA A 47 15.88 -65.60 5.53
C ALA A 47 14.54 -66.32 5.38
N ARG A 48 13.65 -66.06 6.33
CA ARG A 48 12.30 -66.60 6.33
C ARG A 48 11.29 -65.51 6.58
N ILE A 49 10.31 -65.40 5.68
CA ILE A 49 9.15 -64.53 5.81
C ILE A 49 7.95 -65.41 6.16
N PHE A 50 7.14 -65.02 7.13
CA PHE A 50 5.98 -65.82 7.53
C PHE A 50 4.84 -64.98 8.12
N ALA A 51 3.62 -65.50 8.03
CA ALA A 51 2.44 -64.90 8.63
C ALA A 51 2.31 -65.29 10.11
N GLY A 52 2.05 -64.30 10.98
CA GLY A 52 1.86 -64.47 12.42
C GLY A 52 0.59 -63.78 12.94
N ARG A 53 0.35 -63.86 14.26
CA ARG A 53 -0.74 -63.09 14.89
C ARG A 53 -0.41 -61.59 14.83
N GLY A 54 -1.05 -60.88 13.90
CA GLY A 54 -0.93 -59.42 13.79
C GLY A 54 -0.20 -58.91 12.54
N GLY A 55 0.25 -59.78 11.63
CA GLY A 55 0.89 -59.34 10.38
C GLY A 55 1.88 -60.37 9.82
N PHE A 56 2.75 -59.90 8.92
CA PHE A 56 3.88 -60.67 8.42
C PHE A 56 5.14 -60.33 9.20
N PHE A 57 6.04 -61.30 9.29
CA PHE A 57 7.30 -61.19 10.01
C PHE A 57 8.44 -61.73 9.15
N VAL A 58 9.64 -61.22 9.40
CA VAL A 58 10.89 -61.70 8.83
C VAL A 58 11.87 -62.07 9.93
N GLU A 59 12.59 -63.17 9.74
CA GLU A 59 13.71 -63.59 10.58
C GLU A 59 14.85 -64.13 9.72
N ASP A 60 16.06 -64.10 10.29
CA ASP A 60 17.21 -64.79 9.72
C ASP A 60 17.04 -66.31 9.89
N ASP A 61 17.22 -67.09 8.81
CA ASP A 61 17.08 -68.56 8.80
C ASP A 61 18.44 -69.24 8.60
N GLY A 62 19.48 -68.68 9.26
CA GLY A 62 20.83 -69.22 9.30
C GLY A 62 21.77 -68.64 8.25
N SER A 63 21.71 -67.31 8.04
CA SER A 63 22.61 -66.65 7.10
C SER A 63 24.07 -66.69 7.59
N ALA A 64 24.98 -66.84 6.63
CA ALA A 64 26.43 -66.75 6.88
C ALA A 64 27.01 -65.37 6.51
N ASN A 65 26.28 -64.58 5.71
CA ASN A 65 26.75 -63.32 5.11
C ASN A 65 25.86 -62.12 5.48
N GLY A 66 25.10 -62.24 6.57
CA GLY A 66 24.24 -61.19 7.10
C GLY A 66 22.87 -61.06 6.42
N SER A 67 21.88 -60.64 7.21
CA SER A 67 20.53 -60.28 6.76
C SER A 67 20.15 -58.95 7.39
N CYS A 68 19.55 -58.03 6.63
CA CYS A 68 19.08 -56.74 7.15
C CYS A 68 17.69 -56.40 6.63
N LEU A 69 16.87 -55.80 7.50
CA LEU A 69 15.60 -55.17 7.16
C LEU A 69 15.80 -53.66 7.04
N VAL A 70 15.35 -53.07 5.94
CA VAL A 70 15.40 -51.65 5.65
C VAL A 70 13.98 -51.11 5.55
N HIS A 71 13.66 -50.16 6.43
CA HIS A 71 12.39 -49.44 6.46
C HIS A 71 12.67 -47.94 6.33
N GLY A 72 12.46 -47.39 5.13
CA GLY A 72 12.82 -46.00 4.81
C GLY A 72 14.33 -45.76 4.97
N GLU A 73 14.72 -44.90 5.91
CA GLU A 73 16.14 -44.61 6.23
C GLU A 73 16.70 -45.50 7.36
N GLN A 74 15.86 -46.33 8.00
CA GLN A 74 16.29 -47.20 9.10
C GLN A 74 16.73 -48.57 8.57
N ARG A 75 17.91 -49.01 9.01
CA ARG A 75 18.48 -50.33 8.68
C ARG A 75 18.69 -51.12 9.97
N THR A 76 18.06 -52.28 10.04
CA THR A 76 18.06 -53.17 11.21
C THR A 76 18.67 -54.51 10.82
N GLU A 77 19.70 -54.94 11.53
CA GLU A 77 20.33 -56.24 11.31
C GLU A 77 19.46 -57.36 11.89
N LEU A 78 19.24 -58.42 11.12
CA LEU A 78 18.48 -59.60 11.52
C LEU A 78 19.47 -60.70 11.94
N ARG A 79 19.40 -61.16 13.20
CA ARG A 79 20.28 -62.24 13.68
C ARG A 79 19.49 -63.49 14.02
N LEU A 80 20.10 -64.64 13.75
CA LEU A 80 19.57 -65.94 14.17
C LEU A 80 19.49 -65.93 15.70
N SER A 81 18.28 -66.12 16.26
CA SER A 81 17.88 -66.05 17.69
C SER A 81 17.32 -64.72 18.22
N ASP A 82 17.19 -63.68 17.38
CA ASP A 82 16.37 -62.50 17.72
C ASP A 82 14.86 -62.78 17.55
N GLU A 83 14.01 -61.96 18.17
CA GLU A 83 12.57 -62.01 17.90
C GLU A 83 12.28 -61.66 16.43
N PRO A 84 11.30 -62.33 15.78
CA PRO A 84 10.92 -62.02 14.40
C PRO A 84 10.50 -60.56 14.24
N HIS A 85 11.00 -59.91 13.20
CA HIS A 85 10.73 -58.49 12.95
C HIS A 85 9.45 -58.33 12.14
N ALA A 86 8.58 -57.42 12.52
CA ALA A 86 7.35 -57.15 11.78
C ALA A 86 7.68 -56.51 10.41
N LEU A 87 7.01 -56.99 9.37
CA LEU A 87 7.10 -56.46 8.00
C LEU A 87 5.91 -55.57 7.67
N THR A 88 6.17 -54.50 6.94
CA THR A 88 5.19 -53.61 6.32
C THR A 88 5.33 -53.59 4.79
N SER A 89 4.25 -53.25 4.08
CA SER A 89 4.29 -53.15 2.60
C SER A 89 5.22 -52.01 2.19
N GLY A 90 6.20 -52.30 1.33
CA GLY A 90 7.24 -51.38 0.91
C GLY A 90 8.61 -51.61 1.58
N ASP A 91 8.69 -52.49 2.59
CA ASP A 91 9.96 -52.83 3.24
C ASP A 91 10.95 -53.50 2.28
N GLU A 92 12.24 -53.23 2.48
CA GLU A 92 13.32 -53.87 1.73
C GLU A 92 14.13 -54.81 2.61
N LEU A 93 14.45 -56.00 2.09
CA LEU A 93 15.36 -56.95 2.71
C LEU A 93 16.68 -56.95 1.96
N GLU A 94 17.77 -56.68 2.66
CA GLU A 94 19.13 -56.84 2.15
C GLU A 94 19.67 -58.17 2.65
N LEU A 95 19.87 -59.11 1.74
CA LEU A 95 20.32 -60.46 2.04
C LEU A 95 21.73 -60.68 1.48
N GLY A 96 22.68 -61.03 2.35
CA GLY A 96 24.11 -61.03 2.03
C GLY A 96 24.75 -59.66 2.19
N GLY A 97 25.86 -59.42 1.48
CA GLY A 97 26.55 -58.13 1.46
C GLY A 97 27.77 -58.01 2.38
N ASP A 98 28.04 -58.96 3.27
CA ASP A 98 29.26 -58.92 4.12
C ASP A 98 30.57 -59.08 3.32
N ALA A 99 30.51 -59.72 2.14
CA ALA A 99 31.65 -59.98 1.27
C ALA A 99 31.50 -59.41 -0.16
N GLY A 100 30.39 -58.71 -0.46
CA GLY A 100 30.10 -58.13 -1.78
C GLY A 100 28.77 -57.34 -1.81
N GLU A 101 28.05 -57.34 -2.94
CA GLU A 101 26.81 -56.55 -3.08
C GLU A 101 25.59 -57.37 -2.61
N PRO A 102 24.80 -56.85 -1.64
CA PRO A 102 23.65 -57.60 -1.13
C PRO A 102 22.56 -57.76 -2.20
N THR A 103 21.85 -58.88 -2.09
CA THR A 103 20.62 -59.13 -2.86
C THR A 103 19.47 -58.41 -2.17
N ARG A 104 18.95 -57.35 -2.81
CA ARG A 104 17.87 -56.53 -2.25
C ARG A 104 16.51 -56.99 -2.74
N LEU A 105 15.55 -57.13 -1.84
CA LEU A 105 14.20 -57.59 -2.12
C LEU A 105 13.19 -56.59 -1.57
N ARG A 106 12.24 -56.11 -2.37
CA ARG A 106 11.11 -55.29 -1.88
C ARG A 106 9.89 -56.16 -1.64
N VAL A 107 9.28 -56.03 -0.46
CA VAL A 107 8.11 -56.81 -0.05
C VAL A 107 6.84 -55.96 -0.15
N THR A 108 5.81 -56.47 -0.81
CA THR A 108 4.47 -55.89 -0.87
C THR A 108 3.47 -56.87 -0.25
N LEU A 109 2.66 -56.39 0.70
CA LEU A 109 1.76 -57.22 1.51
C LEU A 109 0.29 -56.91 1.20
N GLY A 110 -0.49 -57.93 0.83
CA GLY A 110 -1.93 -57.83 0.57
C GLY A 110 -2.33 -57.69 -0.90
N ASP A 111 -3.63 -57.59 -1.16
CA ASP A 111 -4.22 -57.36 -2.50
C ASP A 111 -4.07 -55.88 -2.94
N GLU A 112 -2.87 -55.33 -2.79
CA GLU A 112 -2.54 -54.08 -3.46
C GLU A 112 -2.34 -54.44 -4.95
N PRO A 113 -3.26 -54.03 -5.86
CA PRO A 113 -3.09 -54.36 -7.27
C PRO A 113 -1.76 -53.76 -7.72
N PRO A 114 -0.97 -54.48 -8.54
CA PRO A 114 0.23 -53.87 -9.12
C PRO A 114 -0.19 -52.57 -9.80
N PRO A 115 0.62 -51.50 -9.73
CA PRO A 115 0.37 -50.35 -10.56
C PRO A 115 0.25 -50.86 -12.01
N PRO A 116 -0.82 -50.50 -12.74
CA PRO A 116 -0.92 -50.90 -14.13
C PRO A 116 0.31 -50.38 -14.87
N GLU A 117 1.06 -51.30 -15.48
CA GLU A 117 2.06 -50.97 -16.49
C GLU A 117 1.34 -50.24 -17.64
N VAL A 118 1.38 -48.91 -17.63
CA VAL A 118 2.16 -48.07 -18.55
C VAL A 118 2.29 -46.69 -17.92
N VAL A 119 3.43 -46.46 -17.26
CA VAL A 119 3.90 -45.11 -16.94
C VAL A 119 4.83 -44.68 -18.07
N THR A 120 4.32 -43.91 -19.03
CA THR A 120 5.20 -42.88 -19.60
C THR A 120 5.05 -41.65 -18.71
N THR A 121 5.75 -41.62 -17.57
CA THR A 121 6.01 -40.38 -16.86
C THR A 121 6.95 -39.59 -17.75
N ARG A 122 6.37 -38.78 -18.63
CA ARG A 122 7.12 -37.70 -19.24
C ARG A 122 6.76 -36.46 -18.45
N SER A 123 7.79 -35.81 -17.91
CA SER A 123 7.65 -34.42 -17.52
C SER A 123 7.09 -33.65 -18.73
N LEU A 124 6.34 -32.58 -18.48
CA LEU A 124 5.79 -31.78 -19.58
C LEU A 124 6.89 -31.44 -20.59
N GLU A 125 8.12 -31.19 -20.12
CA GLU A 125 9.36 -30.87 -20.84
C GLU A 125 9.81 -31.96 -21.83
N GLU A 126 9.55 -33.23 -21.54
CA GLU A 126 9.95 -34.40 -22.36
C GLU A 126 8.94 -34.77 -23.46
N LEU A 127 7.77 -34.11 -23.49
CA LEU A 127 6.78 -34.29 -24.55
C LEU A 127 7.28 -33.62 -25.84
N GLN A 128 7.66 -34.43 -26.84
CA GLN A 128 7.97 -33.96 -28.18
C GLN A 128 6.67 -33.57 -28.91
N SER A 129 6.72 -32.55 -29.77
CA SER A 129 5.55 -32.14 -30.56
C SER A 129 5.18 -33.23 -31.56
N ALA A 130 4.03 -33.88 -31.37
CA ALA A 130 3.46 -34.74 -32.40
C ALA A 130 3.20 -33.91 -33.67
N PRO A 131 3.41 -34.46 -34.89
CA PRO A 131 3.06 -33.78 -36.13
C PRO A 131 1.54 -33.65 -36.21
N LEU A 132 1.05 -32.48 -35.83
CA LEU A 132 -0.36 -32.09 -35.86
C LEU A 132 -0.56 -31.02 -36.94
N ASP A 133 -1.77 -30.93 -37.50
CA ASP A 133 -2.08 -29.95 -38.53
C ASP A 133 -1.87 -28.52 -38.00
N ALA A 134 -0.92 -27.79 -38.60
CA ALA A 134 -0.57 -26.43 -38.23
C ALA A 134 -1.78 -25.47 -38.32
N LYS A 135 -2.76 -25.73 -39.19
CA LYS A 135 -3.99 -24.92 -39.27
C LYS A 135 -4.84 -25.06 -38.01
N VAL A 136 -4.95 -26.29 -37.47
CA VAL A 136 -5.72 -26.55 -36.26
C VAL A 136 -5.05 -25.90 -35.05
N TRP A 137 -3.72 -26.02 -34.93
CA TRP A 137 -2.97 -25.36 -33.86
C TRP A 137 -3.05 -23.84 -33.91
N ASN A 138 -2.90 -23.24 -35.09
CA ASN A 138 -3.04 -21.79 -35.24
C ASN A 138 -4.44 -21.32 -34.85
N ALA A 139 -5.49 -22.07 -35.20
CA ALA A 139 -6.85 -21.74 -34.79
C ALA A 139 -7.03 -21.83 -33.26
N VAL A 140 -6.48 -22.86 -32.61
CA VAL A 140 -6.51 -23.02 -31.15
C VAL A 140 -5.76 -21.88 -30.45
N LEU A 141 -4.54 -21.55 -30.89
CA LEU A 141 -3.75 -20.47 -30.30
C LEU A 141 -4.41 -19.10 -30.50
N ALA A 142 -4.99 -18.85 -31.68
CA ALA A 142 -5.72 -17.61 -31.96
C ALA A 142 -6.96 -17.48 -31.07
N ALA A 143 -7.73 -18.57 -30.88
CA ALA A 143 -8.92 -18.56 -30.05
C ALA A 143 -8.59 -18.38 -28.56
N LEU A 144 -7.55 -19.06 -28.06
CA LEU A 144 -7.05 -18.86 -26.69
C LEU A 144 -6.54 -17.43 -26.47
N GLY A 145 -5.86 -16.85 -27.46
CA GLY A 145 -5.37 -15.46 -27.40
C GLY A 145 -6.49 -14.41 -27.46
N ALA A 146 -7.65 -14.75 -28.03
CA ALA A 146 -8.82 -13.86 -28.12
C ALA A 146 -9.73 -13.93 -26.89
N ALA A 147 -9.53 -14.89 -25.99
CA ALA A 147 -10.38 -15.07 -24.82
C ALA A 147 -10.08 -14.00 -23.75
N GLU A 148 -11.09 -13.19 -23.39
CA GLU A 148 -10.95 -12.06 -22.46
C GLU A 148 -11.27 -12.40 -20.99
N SER A 149 -11.80 -13.59 -20.72
CA SER A 149 -12.18 -14.02 -19.37
C SER A 149 -11.66 -15.42 -19.06
N LEU A 150 -11.58 -15.74 -17.77
CA LEU A 150 -11.17 -17.07 -17.32
C LEU A 150 -12.15 -18.13 -17.82
N GLU A 151 -13.45 -17.83 -17.79
CA GLU A 151 -14.53 -18.70 -18.26
C GLU A 151 -14.41 -19.00 -19.76
N ALA A 152 -14.09 -17.98 -20.57
CA ALA A 152 -13.86 -18.14 -22.00
C ALA A 152 -12.59 -18.96 -22.29
N VAL A 153 -11.51 -18.72 -21.52
CA VAL A 153 -10.27 -19.49 -21.65
C VAL A 153 -10.52 -20.98 -21.36
N VAL A 154 -11.11 -21.33 -20.21
CA VAL A 154 -11.32 -22.74 -19.86
C VAL A 154 -12.31 -23.44 -20.79
N ALA A 155 -13.27 -22.70 -21.36
CA ALA A 155 -14.16 -23.18 -22.40
C ALA A 155 -13.40 -23.52 -23.69
N GLU A 156 -12.58 -22.59 -24.20
CA GLU A 156 -11.83 -22.81 -25.44
C GLU A 156 -10.77 -23.90 -25.26
N VAL A 157 -10.15 -24.03 -24.08
CA VAL A 157 -9.23 -25.15 -23.79
C VAL A 157 -9.96 -26.49 -23.90
N ALA A 158 -11.16 -26.61 -23.34
CA ALA A 158 -11.96 -27.83 -23.44
C ALA A 158 -12.40 -28.12 -24.89
N ASP A 159 -12.80 -27.09 -25.65
CA ASP A 159 -13.13 -27.21 -27.08
C ASP A 159 -11.92 -27.64 -27.91
N ALA A 160 -10.76 -27.03 -27.66
CA ALA A 160 -9.51 -27.35 -28.32
C ALA A 160 -9.07 -28.79 -28.04
N ALA A 161 -9.24 -29.29 -26.82
CA ALA A 161 -8.94 -30.68 -26.47
C ALA A 161 -9.75 -31.67 -27.33
N LEU A 162 -11.04 -31.39 -27.57
CA LEU A 162 -11.89 -32.21 -28.45
C LEU A 162 -11.54 -32.06 -29.93
N ARG A 163 -11.04 -30.90 -30.38
CA ARG A 163 -10.57 -30.70 -31.77
C ARG A 163 -9.25 -31.44 -32.03
N LEU A 164 -8.34 -31.44 -31.04
CA LEU A 164 -7.01 -32.03 -31.15
C LEU A 164 -6.97 -33.54 -30.94
N SER A 165 -7.91 -34.10 -30.17
CA SER A 165 -8.06 -35.55 -30.01
C SER A 165 -9.40 -36.03 -30.57
N PRO A 166 -9.42 -36.63 -31.78
CA PRO A 166 -10.64 -37.16 -32.39
C PRO A 166 -11.31 -38.28 -31.57
N ARG A 167 -10.54 -39.00 -30.75
CA ARG A 167 -11.03 -40.09 -29.87
C ARG A 167 -11.70 -39.55 -28.60
N ALA A 168 -11.48 -38.28 -28.28
CA ALA A 168 -12.10 -37.66 -27.11
C ALA A 168 -13.59 -37.47 -27.32
N THR A 169 -14.37 -37.85 -26.30
CA THR A 169 -15.82 -37.65 -26.23
C THR A 169 -16.17 -36.55 -25.24
N HIS A 170 -15.37 -36.39 -24.18
CA HIS A 170 -15.57 -35.41 -23.12
C HIS A 170 -14.22 -34.75 -22.81
N ALA A 171 -14.23 -33.45 -22.53
CA ALA A 171 -13.08 -32.70 -22.06
C ALA A 171 -13.51 -31.79 -20.91
N THR A 172 -12.83 -31.88 -19.77
CA THR A 172 -13.08 -31.08 -18.57
C THR A 172 -11.81 -30.38 -18.14
N VAL A 173 -11.91 -29.06 -17.97
CA VAL A 173 -10.86 -28.25 -17.35
C VAL A 173 -11.26 -28.00 -15.90
N ALA A 174 -10.47 -28.54 -14.97
CA ALA A 174 -10.62 -28.27 -13.55
C ALA A 174 -9.46 -27.41 -13.06
N LEU A 175 -9.74 -26.39 -12.25
CA LEU A 175 -8.73 -25.53 -11.65
C LEU A 175 -8.77 -25.66 -10.14
N LEU A 176 -7.61 -25.52 -9.50
CA LEU A 176 -7.53 -25.38 -8.05
C LEU A 176 -8.13 -24.03 -7.64
N ASP A 177 -8.94 -24.09 -6.60
CA ASP A 177 -9.35 -22.93 -5.81
C ASP A 177 -8.32 -22.60 -4.71
N ASP A 178 -8.62 -21.57 -3.93
CA ASP A 178 -7.73 -21.13 -2.85
C ASP A 178 -7.62 -22.16 -1.69
N SER A 179 -8.52 -23.14 -1.62
CA SER A 179 -8.52 -24.24 -0.65
C SER A 179 -7.74 -25.48 -1.12
N GLN A 180 -7.05 -25.40 -2.26
CA GLN A 180 -6.39 -26.53 -2.92
C GLN A 180 -7.38 -27.62 -3.38
N SER A 181 -8.65 -27.27 -3.57
CA SER A 181 -9.67 -28.17 -4.08
C SER A 181 -9.81 -28.00 -5.60
N LEU A 182 -9.80 -29.10 -6.35
CA LEU A 182 -10.04 -29.08 -7.79
C LEU A 182 -11.53 -28.86 -8.08
N LEU A 183 -11.84 -27.73 -8.71
CA LEU A 183 -13.19 -27.39 -9.15
C LEU A 183 -13.29 -27.52 -10.69
N PRO A 184 -14.24 -28.28 -11.23
CA PRO A 184 -14.49 -28.32 -12.66
C PRO A 184 -15.01 -26.95 -13.12
N MET A 185 -14.24 -26.26 -13.94
CA MET A 185 -14.54 -24.91 -14.41
C MET A 185 -15.31 -24.92 -15.74
N SER A 186 -15.03 -25.90 -16.60
CA SER A 186 -15.75 -26.08 -17.86
C SER A 186 -15.66 -27.52 -18.31
N THR A 187 -16.79 -28.06 -18.80
CA THR A 187 -16.85 -29.34 -19.49
C THR A 187 -17.47 -29.17 -20.87
N ARG A 188 -16.92 -29.91 -21.84
CA ARG A 188 -17.37 -29.98 -23.22
C ARG A 188 -17.51 -31.43 -23.64
N VAL A 189 -18.49 -31.69 -24.49
CA VAL A 189 -18.76 -33.03 -25.05
C VAL A 189 -18.81 -32.96 -26.56
N ARG A 190 -18.47 -34.06 -27.23
CA ARG A 190 -18.54 -34.16 -28.69
C ARG A 190 -19.99 -34.32 -29.12
N GLY A 191 -20.54 -33.28 -29.75
CA GLY A 191 -21.89 -33.26 -30.27
C GLY A 191 -22.04 -33.94 -31.64
N PRO A 192 -23.29 -34.00 -32.15
CA PRO A 192 -23.57 -34.49 -33.50
C PRO A 192 -22.76 -33.73 -34.57
N GLY A 193 -22.10 -34.45 -35.48
CA GLY A 193 -21.21 -33.84 -36.47
C GLY A 193 -19.80 -33.52 -35.96
N GLY A 194 -19.47 -33.89 -34.72
CA GLY A 194 -18.10 -33.83 -34.19
C GLY A 194 -17.71 -32.50 -33.52
N ALA A 195 -18.60 -31.51 -33.50
CA ALA A 195 -18.36 -30.20 -32.89
C ALA A 195 -18.44 -30.27 -31.34
N PRO A 196 -17.59 -29.54 -30.60
CA PRO A 196 -17.73 -29.37 -29.15
C PRO A 196 -19.04 -28.68 -28.78
N ILE A 197 -19.76 -29.22 -27.80
CA ILE A 197 -20.97 -28.61 -27.22
C ILE A 197 -20.94 -28.69 -25.68
N ALA A 198 -21.74 -27.87 -25.02
CA ALA A 198 -21.97 -28.01 -23.59
C ALA A 198 -22.82 -29.28 -23.30
N PRO A 199 -22.53 -30.04 -22.22
CA PRO A 199 -23.32 -31.21 -21.87
C PRO A 199 -24.73 -30.83 -21.37
N GLU A 200 -25.71 -31.72 -21.57
CA GLU A 200 -27.09 -31.56 -21.09
C GLU A 200 -27.25 -31.76 -19.57
N GLY A 201 -26.17 -32.12 -18.86
CA GLY A 201 -26.15 -32.32 -17.41
C GLY A 201 -24.74 -32.28 -16.82
N PRO A 202 -24.60 -32.32 -15.49
CA PRO A 202 -23.29 -32.29 -14.84
C PRO A 202 -22.50 -33.55 -15.18
N VAL A 203 -21.33 -33.35 -15.79
CA VAL A 203 -20.38 -34.43 -16.08
C VAL A 203 -19.41 -34.51 -14.91
N PRO A 204 -19.40 -35.59 -14.12
CA PRO A 204 -18.50 -35.70 -12.98
C PRO A 204 -17.05 -35.80 -13.44
N LEU A 205 -16.18 -34.98 -12.84
CA LEU A 205 -14.73 -35.13 -12.96
C LEU A 205 -14.28 -36.40 -12.26
N THR A 206 -13.45 -37.21 -12.91
CA THR A 206 -12.91 -38.41 -12.30
C THR A 206 -11.84 -38.06 -11.27
N ARG A 207 -12.20 -38.14 -9.98
CA ARG A 207 -11.29 -37.81 -8.88
C ARG A 207 -10.02 -38.67 -8.85
N SER A 208 -10.09 -39.95 -9.25
CA SER A 208 -8.93 -40.85 -9.24
C SER A 208 -7.86 -40.43 -10.26
N VAL A 209 -8.26 -40.06 -11.47
CA VAL A 209 -7.35 -39.57 -12.52
C VAL A 209 -6.76 -38.22 -12.11
N ALA A 210 -7.61 -37.28 -11.69
CA ALA A 210 -7.16 -35.96 -11.23
C ALA A 210 -6.19 -36.06 -10.05
N ARG A 211 -6.47 -36.92 -9.05
CA ARG A 211 -5.58 -37.16 -7.92
C ARG A 211 -4.22 -37.70 -8.37
N ARG A 212 -4.19 -38.69 -9.26
CA ARG A 212 -2.93 -39.26 -9.78
C ARG A 212 -2.11 -38.22 -10.56
N VAL A 213 -2.75 -37.33 -11.31
CA VAL A 213 -2.05 -36.20 -11.95
C VAL A 213 -1.42 -35.27 -10.91
N MET A 214 -2.15 -34.98 -9.84
CA MET A 214 -1.67 -34.11 -8.75
C MET A 214 -0.54 -34.74 -7.93
N GLU A 215 -0.68 -36.00 -7.52
CA GLU A 215 0.30 -36.75 -6.73
C GLU A 215 1.54 -37.11 -7.55
N GLY A 216 1.31 -37.67 -8.75
CA GLY A 216 2.38 -38.09 -9.65
C GLY A 216 3.04 -36.96 -10.42
N ARG A 217 2.48 -35.74 -10.36
CA ARG A 217 3.02 -34.54 -11.02
C ARG A 217 3.35 -34.77 -12.51
N ALA A 218 2.52 -35.55 -13.18
CA ALA A 218 2.74 -35.99 -14.56
C ALA A 218 1.41 -36.20 -15.29
N ALA A 219 1.48 -36.29 -16.62
CA ALA A 219 0.35 -36.73 -17.41
C ALA A 219 0.03 -38.21 -17.11
N VAL A 220 -1.25 -38.53 -16.99
CA VAL A 220 -1.74 -39.89 -16.72
C VAL A 220 -2.58 -40.33 -17.91
N LEU A 221 -2.28 -41.51 -18.46
CA LEU A 221 -3.09 -42.20 -19.46
C LEU A 221 -3.56 -43.52 -18.86
N ALA A 222 -4.86 -43.78 -18.90
CA ALA A 222 -5.42 -45.09 -18.67
C ALA A 222 -6.08 -45.58 -19.97
N ALA A 223 -5.46 -46.57 -20.62
CA ALA A 223 -5.87 -47.04 -21.93
C ALA A 223 -7.11 -47.93 -21.83
N ASP A 224 -7.14 -48.83 -20.84
CA ASP A 224 -8.30 -49.64 -20.46
C ASP A 224 -8.72 -49.31 -19.02
N ALA A 225 -9.40 -48.17 -18.86
CA ALA A 225 -9.74 -47.62 -17.55
C ALA A 225 -10.53 -48.59 -16.62
N PRO A 226 -11.43 -49.46 -17.12
CA PRO A 226 -12.08 -50.49 -16.32
C PRO A 226 -11.13 -51.62 -15.85
N ARG A 227 -10.15 -52.03 -16.66
CA ARG A 227 -9.21 -53.12 -16.31
C ARG A 227 -7.99 -52.66 -15.53
N GLU A 228 -7.52 -51.44 -15.76
CA GLU A 228 -6.36 -50.83 -15.10
C GLU A 228 -6.66 -50.35 -13.67
N ALA A 229 -7.78 -50.82 -13.10
CA ALA A 229 -8.18 -50.66 -11.70
C ALA A 229 -7.87 -49.26 -11.13
N LEU A 230 -8.33 -48.21 -11.83
CA LEU A 230 -8.41 -46.87 -11.24
C LEU A 230 -9.44 -46.80 -10.09
N GLY A 231 -10.06 -47.93 -9.73
CA GLY A 231 -10.60 -48.26 -8.40
C GLY A 231 -11.81 -47.48 -7.90
N SER A 232 -12.28 -46.46 -8.63
CA SER A 232 -13.37 -45.60 -8.16
C SER A 232 -14.72 -46.00 -8.76
N GLU A 233 -15.75 -46.15 -7.92
CA GLU A 233 -17.17 -46.24 -8.34
C GLU A 233 -17.56 -45.15 -9.36
N SER A 234 -16.89 -43.98 -9.28
CA SER A 234 -17.05 -42.84 -10.18
C SER A 234 -16.70 -43.09 -11.66
N LEU A 235 -15.85 -44.09 -11.98
CA LEU A 235 -15.48 -44.45 -13.36
C LEU A 235 -16.47 -45.45 -13.96
N LEU A 236 -16.90 -46.41 -13.14
CA LEU A 236 -17.86 -47.45 -13.52
C LEU A 236 -19.25 -46.86 -13.79
N GLY A 237 -19.68 -45.86 -13.01
CA GLY A 237 -20.93 -45.13 -13.25
C GLY A 237 -20.93 -44.22 -14.49
N ALA A 238 -19.76 -43.97 -15.09
CA ALA A 238 -19.59 -43.00 -16.19
C ALA A 238 -19.27 -43.66 -17.55
N ASN A 239 -19.20 -45.00 -17.64
CA ASN A 239 -18.87 -45.76 -18.87
C ASN A 239 -17.58 -45.29 -19.57
N ILE A 240 -16.55 -44.92 -18.80
CA ILE A 240 -15.26 -44.46 -19.35
C ILE A 240 -14.43 -45.68 -19.79
N ARG A 241 -14.09 -45.73 -21.08
CA ARG A 241 -13.25 -46.79 -21.66
C ARG A 241 -11.77 -46.47 -21.54
N SER A 242 -11.42 -45.20 -21.77
CA SER A 242 -10.05 -44.68 -21.69
C SER A 242 -10.07 -43.21 -21.27
N THR A 243 -9.06 -42.75 -20.54
CA THR A 243 -8.99 -41.38 -20.03
C THR A 243 -7.56 -40.86 -19.97
N ILE A 244 -7.40 -39.56 -20.23
CA ILE A 244 -6.15 -38.82 -20.09
C ILE A 244 -6.38 -37.69 -19.09
N GLY A 245 -5.46 -37.53 -18.15
CA GLY A 245 -5.33 -36.33 -17.33
C GLY A 245 -3.98 -35.66 -17.58
N VAL A 246 -3.97 -34.37 -17.91
CA VAL A 246 -2.75 -33.58 -18.05
C VAL A 246 -2.72 -32.40 -17.06
N PRO A 247 -1.59 -32.16 -16.37
CA PRO A 247 -1.45 -31.05 -15.45
C PRO A 247 -1.32 -29.70 -16.19
N LEU A 248 -1.97 -28.67 -15.65
CA LEU A 248 -1.81 -27.27 -16.05
C LEU A 248 -0.77 -26.61 -15.13
N TRP A 249 0.48 -26.51 -15.57
CA TRP A 249 1.59 -25.97 -14.78
C TRP A 249 1.61 -24.44 -14.63
N LYS A 250 2.17 -23.95 -13.52
CA LYS A 250 2.68 -22.59 -13.31
C LYS A 250 3.97 -22.68 -12.52
N GLY A 251 5.12 -22.65 -13.21
CA GLY A 251 6.38 -23.00 -12.57
C GLY A 251 6.29 -24.42 -12.01
N ASP A 252 6.62 -24.59 -10.74
CA ASP A 252 6.55 -25.89 -10.04
C ASP A 252 5.16 -26.20 -9.47
N ASP A 253 4.18 -25.31 -9.59
CA ASP A 253 2.83 -25.55 -9.09
C ASP A 253 1.91 -26.08 -10.20
N ILE A 254 0.96 -26.94 -9.85
CA ILE A 254 -0.14 -27.33 -10.74
C ILE A 254 -1.31 -26.39 -10.46
N LEU A 255 -1.78 -25.65 -11.46
CA LEU A 255 -2.96 -24.79 -11.39
C LEU A 255 -4.27 -25.56 -11.46
N GLY A 256 -4.24 -26.74 -12.05
CA GLY A 256 -5.42 -27.50 -12.43
C GLY A 256 -5.09 -28.69 -13.31
N VAL A 257 -6.13 -29.37 -13.77
CA VAL A 257 -6.04 -30.57 -14.60
C VAL A 257 -6.97 -30.41 -15.81
N LEU A 258 -6.46 -30.68 -17.00
CA LEU A 258 -7.27 -30.95 -18.18
C LEU A 258 -7.47 -32.46 -18.27
N GLN A 259 -8.70 -32.91 -18.06
CA GLN A 259 -9.09 -34.32 -18.18
C GLN A 259 -9.88 -34.52 -19.46
N VAL A 260 -9.58 -35.59 -20.19
CA VAL A 260 -10.22 -35.96 -21.46
C VAL A 260 -10.62 -37.43 -21.41
N ASP A 261 -11.89 -37.73 -21.68
CA ASP A 261 -12.42 -39.09 -21.62
C ASP A 261 -12.90 -39.59 -22.99
N ASN A 262 -12.75 -40.89 -23.19
CA ASN A 262 -13.36 -41.64 -24.28
C ASN A 262 -14.38 -42.64 -23.69
N ARG A 263 -15.66 -42.44 -24.01
CA ARG A 263 -16.78 -43.27 -23.54
C ARG A 263 -17.40 -44.13 -24.64
N ASP A 264 -17.29 -43.69 -25.89
CA ASP A 264 -18.05 -44.26 -27.01
C ASP A 264 -17.20 -44.68 -28.23
N ALA A 265 -15.94 -44.24 -28.34
CA ALA A 265 -15.14 -44.49 -29.54
C ALA A 265 -14.57 -45.93 -29.57
N PRO A 266 -14.41 -46.55 -30.76
CA PRO A 266 -13.94 -47.92 -30.89
C PRO A 266 -12.44 -48.12 -30.56
N ALA A 267 -11.65 -47.03 -30.52
CA ALA A 267 -10.21 -47.06 -30.23
C ALA A 267 -9.90 -46.33 -28.92
N MET A 268 -9.04 -46.92 -28.07
CA MET A 268 -8.53 -46.31 -26.83
C MET A 268 -7.58 -45.14 -27.12
N PHE A 269 -7.28 -44.31 -26.12
CA PHE A 269 -6.26 -43.26 -26.29
C PHE A 269 -4.86 -43.86 -26.42
N ASP A 270 -4.00 -43.17 -27.16
CA ASP A 270 -2.58 -43.56 -27.29
C ASP A 270 -1.63 -42.41 -26.89
N ARG A 271 -0.33 -42.68 -27.01
CA ARG A 271 0.72 -41.72 -26.66
C ARG A 271 0.61 -40.38 -27.40
N ARG A 272 0.13 -40.37 -28.65
CA ARG A 272 0.01 -39.14 -29.45
C ARG A 272 -1.06 -38.22 -28.90
N ASP A 273 -2.15 -38.78 -28.35
CA ASP A 273 -3.18 -38.00 -27.67
C ASP A 273 -2.62 -37.29 -26.44
N VAL A 274 -1.79 -37.98 -25.64
CA VAL A 274 -1.12 -37.39 -24.46
C VAL A 274 -0.16 -36.26 -24.87
N GLU A 275 0.64 -36.45 -25.92
CA GLU A 275 1.56 -35.44 -26.44
C GLU A 275 0.81 -34.19 -26.94
N ALA A 276 -0.27 -34.37 -27.71
CA ALA A 276 -1.10 -33.28 -28.20
C ALA A 276 -1.75 -32.48 -27.06
N LEU A 277 -2.33 -33.18 -26.08
CA LEU A 277 -2.96 -32.55 -24.92
C LEU A 277 -1.94 -31.89 -23.98
N GLY A 278 -0.73 -32.42 -23.88
CA GLY A 278 0.36 -31.79 -23.12
C GLY A 278 0.82 -30.46 -23.74
N VAL A 279 0.89 -30.36 -25.07
CA VAL A 279 1.17 -29.08 -25.75
C VAL A 279 0.02 -28.08 -25.51
N LEU A 280 -1.23 -28.55 -25.58
CA LEU A 280 -2.39 -27.71 -25.28
C LEU A 280 -2.35 -27.23 -23.83
N ALA A 281 -2.00 -28.10 -22.88
CA ALA A 281 -1.91 -27.79 -21.46
C ALA A 281 -0.91 -26.65 -21.19
N ARG A 282 0.21 -26.57 -21.91
CA ARG A 282 1.15 -25.44 -21.81
C ARG A 282 0.51 -24.11 -22.20
N GLY A 283 -0.17 -24.08 -23.36
CA GLY A 283 -0.87 -22.88 -23.83
C GLY A 283 -2.02 -22.49 -22.91
N ALA A 284 -2.78 -23.48 -22.44
CA ALA A 284 -3.87 -23.34 -21.49
C ALA A 284 -3.39 -22.76 -20.15
N SER A 285 -2.28 -23.28 -19.60
CA SER A 285 -1.63 -22.75 -18.40
C SER A 285 -1.34 -21.25 -18.50
N LEU A 286 -0.68 -20.83 -19.58
CA LEU A 286 -0.36 -19.42 -19.81
C LEU A 286 -1.62 -18.56 -19.93
N ALA A 287 -2.62 -19.04 -20.67
CA ALA A 287 -3.89 -18.33 -20.85
C ALA A 287 -4.64 -18.18 -19.52
N VAL A 288 -4.70 -19.23 -18.70
CA VAL A 288 -5.34 -19.22 -17.37
C VAL A 288 -4.63 -18.25 -16.43
N VAL A 289 -3.30 -18.24 -16.38
CA VAL A 289 -2.52 -17.28 -15.58
C VAL A 289 -2.80 -15.85 -16.03
N SER A 290 -2.77 -15.62 -17.34
CA SER A 290 -2.98 -14.30 -17.93
C SER A 290 -4.39 -13.77 -17.61
N ALA A 291 -5.43 -14.59 -17.79
CA ALA A 291 -6.81 -14.22 -17.46
C ALA A 291 -6.99 -13.89 -15.97
N ARG A 292 -6.38 -14.69 -15.06
CA ARG A 292 -6.41 -14.41 -13.61
C ARG A 292 -5.69 -13.10 -13.26
N LEU A 293 -4.55 -12.81 -13.89
CA LEU A 293 -3.80 -11.57 -13.68
C LEU A 293 -4.56 -10.34 -14.19
N ILE A 294 -5.11 -10.41 -15.40
CA ILE A 294 -5.92 -9.33 -15.99
C ILE A 294 -7.09 -9.01 -15.07
N ARG A 295 -7.83 -10.02 -14.61
CA ARG A 295 -8.95 -9.83 -13.67
C ARG A 295 -8.52 -9.13 -12.39
N ARG A 296 -7.41 -9.55 -11.77
CA ARG A 296 -6.87 -8.91 -10.55
C ARG A 296 -6.50 -7.46 -10.79
N LEU A 297 -5.85 -7.17 -11.92
CA LEU A 297 -5.45 -5.82 -12.30
C LEU A 297 -6.67 -4.92 -12.50
N THR A 298 -7.68 -5.39 -13.24
CA THR A 298 -8.92 -4.64 -13.48
C THR A 298 -9.65 -4.32 -12.17
N VAL A 299 -9.79 -5.31 -11.26
CA VAL A 299 -10.43 -5.09 -9.96
C VAL A 299 -9.64 -4.09 -9.11
N ALA A 300 -8.31 -4.22 -9.05
CA ALA A 300 -7.47 -3.29 -8.31
C ALA A 300 -7.53 -1.87 -8.89
N GLU A 301 -7.56 -1.74 -10.21
CA GLU A 301 -7.68 -0.44 -10.89
C GLU A 301 -9.03 0.22 -10.59
N GLU A 302 -10.13 -0.54 -10.62
CA GLU A 302 -11.44 -0.03 -10.23
C GLU A 302 -11.51 0.41 -8.76
N GLN A 303 -10.93 -0.37 -7.86
CA GLN A 303 -10.86 -0.02 -6.44
C GLN A 303 -10.06 1.27 -6.22
N LEU A 304 -8.87 1.37 -6.82
CA LEU A 304 -8.05 2.57 -6.76
C LEU A 304 -8.77 3.78 -7.37
N ARG A 305 -9.48 3.61 -8.48
CA ARG A 305 -10.30 4.68 -9.08
C ARG A 305 -11.39 5.15 -8.13
N LYS A 306 -12.14 4.23 -7.51
CA LYS A 306 -13.21 4.56 -6.55
C LYS A 306 -12.66 5.27 -5.32
N GLU A 307 -11.56 4.77 -4.75
CA GLU A 307 -10.90 5.41 -3.62
C GLU A 307 -10.40 6.82 -3.97
N ASN A 308 -9.75 6.97 -5.12
CA ASN A 308 -9.27 8.28 -5.56
C ASN A 308 -10.42 9.27 -5.78
N GLN A 309 -11.53 8.83 -6.37
CA GLN A 309 -12.75 9.64 -6.51
C GLN A 309 -13.34 10.04 -5.16
N PHE A 310 -13.41 9.11 -4.21
CA PHE A 310 -13.88 9.38 -2.86
C PHE A 310 -12.99 10.40 -2.13
N LEU A 311 -11.67 10.23 -2.19
CA LEU A 311 -10.71 11.16 -1.58
C LEU A 311 -10.79 12.56 -2.21
N ARG A 312 -10.85 12.66 -3.54
CA ARG A 312 -11.07 13.94 -4.24
C ARG A 312 -12.40 14.58 -3.86
N GLY A 313 -13.47 13.79 -3.73
CA GLY A 313 -14.76 14.27 -3.25
C GLY A 313 -14.67 14.89 -1.85
N ARG A 314 -13.95 14.23 -0.93
CA ARG A 314 -13.72 14.74 0.43
C ARG A 314 -12.90 16.02 0.45
N GLU A 315 -11.83 16.12 -0.34
CA GLU A 315 -11.05 17.35 -0.46
C GLU A 315 -11.88 18.51 -0.99
N ARG A 316 -12.70 18.25 -2.01
CA ARG A 316 -13.61 19.25 -2.55
C ARG A 316 -14.67 19.70 -1.55
N SER A 317 -15.23 18.77 -0.76
CA SER A 317 -16.17 19.12 0.32
C SER A 317 -15.50 19.97 1.39
N ARG A 318 -14.28 19.64 1.80
CA ARG A 318 -13.48 20.47 2.73
C ARG A 318 -13.21 21.86 2.16
N ALA A 319 -12.87 21.95 0.87
CA ALA A 319 -12.69 23.24 0.20
C ALA A 319 -14.01 24.03 0.10
N GLY A 320 -15.15 23.35 -0.01
CA GLY A 320 -16.48 23.95 0.03
C GLY A 320 -16.88 24.50 1.41
N GLU A 321 -16.49 23.82 2.48
CA GLU A 321 -16.63 24.29 3.88
C GLU A 321 -15.76 25.54 4.13
N GLN A 322 -14.60 25.60 3.48
CA GLN A 322 -13.66 26.73 3.47
C GLN A 322 -14.09 27.86 2.51
N ARG A 323 -15.32 28.34 2.66
CA ARG A 323 -15.87 29.43 1.83
C ARG A 323 -15.27 30.78 2.23
N ILE A 324 -15.00 31.63 1.24
CA ILE A 324 -14.66 33.04 1.47
C ILE A 324 -15.92 33.76 1.96
N ILE A 325 -15.85 34.35 3.15
CA ILE A 325 -16.97 35.03 3.83
C ILE A 325 -16.71 36.54 3.85
N GLY A 326 -17.75 37.30 3.51
CA GLY A 326 -17.78 38.76 3.51
C GLY A 326 -18.65 39.32 2.39
N GLU A 327 -19.12 40.54 2.58
CA GLU A 327 -20.01 41.29 1.69
C GLU A 327 -19.46 42.70 1.41
N SER A 328 -18.30 43.05 1.98
CA SER A 328 -17.68 44.35 1.76
C SER A 328 -17.32 44.57 0.29
N ARG A 329 -17.53 45.81 -0.18
CA ARG A 329 -17.18 46.23 -1.55
C ARG A 329 -15.73 45.92 -1.93
N ARG A 330 -14.80 46.00 -0.97
CA ARG A 330 -13.38 45.66 -1.17
C ARG A 330 -13.20 44.18 -1.47
N LEU A 331 -13.89 43.30 -0.74
CA LEU A 331 -13.85 41.86 -1.00
C LEU A 331 -14.52 41.50 -2.33
N GLU A 332 -15.65 42.13 -2.66
CA GLU A 332 -16.33 41.92 -3.95
C GLU A 332 -15.43 42.25 -5.15
N GLN A 333 -14.65 43.34 -5.06
CA GLN A 333 -13.67 43.71 -6.09
C GLN A 333 -12.62 42.61 -6.30
N VAL A 334 -12.09 42.03 -5.21
CA VAL A 334 -11.12 40.93 -5.28
C VAL A 334 -11.76 39.68 -5.86
N LEU A 335 -12.99 39.34 -5.47
CA LEU A 335 -13.72 38.20 -6.02
C LEU A 335 -14.03 38.37 -7.51
N SER A 336 -14.33 39.59 -7.96
CA SER A 336 -14.49 39.93 -9.37
C SER A 336 -13.20 39.74 -10.16
N GLN A 337 -12.06 40.19 -9.62
CA GLN A 337 -10.74 39.96 -10.22
C GLN A 337 -10.39 38.47 -10.27
N LEU A 338 -10.66 37.74 -9.19
CA LEU A 338 -10.50 36.29 -9.12
C LEU A 338 -11.29 35.60 -10.25
N GLY A 339 -12.55 35.98 -10.45
CA GLY A 339 -13.39 35.44 -11.52
C GLY A 339 -12.78 35.59 -12.93
N LYS A 340 -12.05 36.66 -13.19
CA LYS A 340 -11.38 36.90 -14.49
C LYS A 340 -10.20 35.99 -14.75
N VAL A 341 -9.52 35.51 -13.69
CA VAL A 341 -8.29 34.72 -13.82
C VAL A 341 -8.51 33.22 -13.65
N VAL A 342 -9.67 32.79 -13.14
CA VAL A 342 -9.98 31.38 -12.83
C VAL A 342 -9.71 30.42 -14.00
N ASP A 343 -10.13 30.71 -15.23
CA ASP A 343 -9.95 29.80 -16.37
C ASP A 343 -8.67 30.02 -17.18
N THR A 344 -7.76 30.85 -16.66
CA THR A 344 -6.48 31.12 -17.31
C THR A 344 -5.38 30.18 -16.82
N ARG A 345 -4.28 30.11 -17.58
CA ARG A 345 -3.05 29.40 -17.18
C ARG A 345 -2.02 30.31 -16.51
N VAL A 346 -2.30 31.62 -16.41
CA VAL A 346 -1.31 32.57 -15.89
C VAL A 346 -1.03 32.34 -14.42
N THR A 347 0.19 32.68 -14.00
CA THR A 347 0.57 32.72 -12.59
C THR A 347 -0.22 33.81 -11.88
N VAL A 348 -0.77 33.47 -10.71
CA VAL A 348 -1.46 34.43 -9.84
C VAL A 348 -0.61 34.66 -8.60
N LEU A 349 -0.32 35.92 -8.31
CA LEU A 349 0.38 36.33 -7.09
C LEU A 349 -0.64 36.95 -6.12
N ILE A 350 -0.88 36.28 -4.99
CA ILE A 350 -1.79 36.73 -3.95
C ILE A 350 -1.00 37.52 -2.90
N GLU A 351 -1.27 38.81 -2.82
CA GLU A 351 -0.59 39.71 -1.88
C GLU A 351 -1.52 40.02 -0.72
N GLY A 352 -1.04 39.93 0.51
CA GLY A 352 -1.84 40.29 1.67
C GLY A 352 -1.18 39.91 2.99
N GLU A 353 -1.59 40.60 4.05
CA GLU A 353 -1.05 40.37 5.39
C GLU A 353 -1.27 38.92 5.87
N THR A 354 -0.47 38.52 6.86
CA THR A 354 -0.64 37.23 7.53
C THR A 354 -2.03 37.16 8.18
N GLY A 355 -2.68 35.99 8.07
CA GLY A 355 -4.00 35.77 8.67
C GLY A 355 -5.19 36.31 7.86
N THR A 356 -5.00 36.82 6.63
CA THR A 356 -6.11 37.28 5.76
C THR A 356 -6.85 36.16 5.02
N GLY A 357 -6.33 34.93 5.05
CA GLY A 357 -6.94 33.77 4.39
C GLY A 357 -6.50 33.55 2.94
N LYS A 358 -5.26 33.89 2.57
CA LYS A 358 -4.72 33.76 1.20
C LYS A 358 -4.89 32.35 0.60
N GLU A 359 -4.76 31.30 1.41
CA GLU A 359 -5.00 29.92 1.00
C GLU A 359 -6.43 29.68 0.49
N LEU A 360 -7.44 30.33 1.08
CA LEU A 360 -8.84 30.25 0.62
C LEU A 360 -9.00 30.83 -0.78
N PHE A 361 -8.28 31.92 -1.08
CA PHE A 361 -8.28 32.51 -2.42
C PHE A 361 -7.58 31.60 -3.43
N ALA A 362 -6.45 30.99 -3.06
CA ALA A 362 -5.74 30.03 -3.91
C ALA A 362 -6.59 28.78 -4.21
N SER A 363 -7.23 28.24 -3.17
CA SER A 363 -8.19 27.14 -3.28
C SER A 363 -9.37 27.52 -4.18
N ALA A 364 -9.95 28.71 -3.99
CA ALA A 364 -11.03 29.21 -4.85
C ALA A 364 -10.63 29.37 -6.32
N ILE A 365 -9.38 29.80 -6.60
CA ILE A 365 -8.86 29.87 -7.98
C ILE A 365 -8.80 28.47 -8.60
N HIS A 366 -8.36 27.45 -7.85
CA HIS A 366 -8.27 26.09 -8.35
C HIS A 366 -9.64 25.45 -8.58
N TYR A 367 -10.50 25.40 -7.55
CA TYR A 367 -11.77 24.65 -7.60
C TYR A 367 -12.84 25.31 -8.49
N ARG A 368 -12.68 26.58 -8.85
CA ARG A 368 -13.53 27.24 -9.84
C ARG A 368 -13.02 27.09 -11.29
N SER A 369 -11.80 26.59 -11.48
CA SER A 369 -11.16 26.50 -12.81
C SER A 369 -11.47 25.20 -13.54
N GLN A 370 -11.05 25.13 -14.81
CA GLN A 370 -10.99 23.89 -15.60
C GLN A 370 -10.15 22.76 -14.96
N ARG A 371 -9.26 23.08 -14.00
CA ARG A 371 -8.44 22.11 -13.27
C ARG A 371 -9.08 21.61 -11.97
N ARG A 372 -10.34 21.92 -11.67
CA ARG A 372 -11.03 21.55 -10.41
C ARG A 372 -11.07 20.06 -10.07
N GLU A 373 -10.91 19.19 -11.07
CA GLU A 373 -10.87 17.72 -10.88
C GLU A 373 -9.43 17.18 -10.79
N LYS A 374 -8.42 18.06 -10.87
CA LYS A 374 -6.99 17.74 -10.77
C LYS A 374 -6.49 18.04 -9.36
N LEU A 375 -5.24 17.68 -9.07
CA LEU A 375 -4.66 17.89 -7.74
C LEU A 375 -4.44 19.39 -7.46
N PHE A 376 -4.79 19.80 -6.24
CA PHE A 376 -4.38 21.06 -5.62
C PHE A 376 -3.37 20.74 -4.54
N VAL A 377 -2.11 21.11 -4.77
CA VAL A 377 -1.01 20.87 -3.82
C VAL A 377 -0.63 22.19 -3.20
N ALA A 378 -0.60 22.27 -1.87
CA ALA A 378 -0.20 23.47 -1.13
C ALA A 378 1.13 23.24 -0.41
N GLN A 379 2.05 24.21 -0.50
CA GLN A 379 3.33 24.18 0.18
C GLN A 379 3.65 25.56 0.76
N ASN A 380 3.87 25.62 2.06
CA ASN A 380 4.42 26.83 2.71
C ASN A 380 5.95 26.80 2.58
N CYS A 381 6.53 27.86 2.03
CA CYS A 381 7.97 27.96 1.75
C CYS A 381 8.81 28.34 2.98
N ALA A 382 8.21 28.88 4.04
CA ALA A 382 8.88 29.24 5.28
C ALA A 382 8.98 28.08 6.29
N ALA A 383 8.18 27.02 6.10
CA ALA A 383 8.05 25.94 7.08
C ALA A 383 9.25 24.97 7.16
N PHE A 384 10.10 24.92 6.12
CA PHE A 384 11.16 23.93 6.00
C PHE A 384 12.54 24.55 5.79
N PRO A 385 13.61 23.92 6.32
CA PRO A 385 14.98 24.22 5.92
C PRO A 385 15.19 24.06 4.41
N GLU A 386 16.12 24.81 3.83
CA GLU A 386 16.36 24.88 2.38
C GLU A 386 16.47 23.50 1.70
N ASN A 387 17.33 22.61 2.22
CA ASN A 387 17.54 21.27 1.63
C ASN A 387 16.27 20.40 1.65
N LEU A 388 15.46 20.52 2.69
CA LEU A 388 14.20 19.78 2.80
C LEU A 388 13.16 20.38 1.86
N LEU A 389 13.04 21.71 1.80
CA LEU A 389 12.15 22.39 0.86
C LEU A 389 12.49 22.05 -0.59
N GLU A 390 13.78 21.98 -0.92
CA GLU A 390 14.25 21.59 -2.24
C GLU A 390 13.85 20.15 -2.60
N SER A 391 14.05 19.22 -1.67
CA SER A 391 13.65 17.82 -1.79
C SER A 391 12.14 17.65 -1.93
N GLU A 392 11.34 18.41 -1.17
CA GLU A 392 9.88 18.40 -1.30
C GLU A 392 9.45 18.94 -2.66
N LEU A 393 9.90 20.13 -3.06
CA LEU A 393 9.45 20.77 -4.29
C LEU A 393 9.88 20.00 -5.55
N PHE A 394 11.16 19.65 -5.65
CA PHE A 394 11.76 19.13 -6.89
C PHE A 394 12.00 17.62 -6.88
N GLY A 395 11.92 16.97 -5.71
CA GLY A 395 12.20 15.53 -5.57
C GLY A 395 13.69 15.22 -5.55
N HIS A 396 14.01 13.95 -5.31
CA HIS A 396 15.39 13.48 -5.24
C HIS A 396 15.57 12.04 -5.71
N LYS A 397 16.79 11.72 -6.11
CA LYS A 397 17.26 10.36 -6.39
C LYS A 397 17.92 9.75 -5.17
N ARG A 398 17.82 8.44 -5.02
CA ARG A 398 18.52 7.68 -3.97
C ARG A 398 20.00 8.05 -3.97
N GLY A 399 20.53 8.39 -2.80
CA GLY A 399 21.93 8.78 -2.60
C GLY A 399 22.28 10.23 -2.95
N SER A 400 21.31 11.10 -3.26
CA SER A 400 21.60 12.51 -3.58
C SER A 400 22.06 13.35 -2.39
N PHE A 401 21.71 12.95 -1.16
CA PHE A 401 22.16 13.56 0.09
C PHE A 401 22.10 12.53 1.24
N THR A 402 22.68 12.87 2.39
CA THR A 402 22.67 12.02 3.59
C THR A 402 21.24 11.81 4.10
N GLY A 403 20.71 10.58 3.96
CA GLY A 403 19.33 10.24 4.31
C GLY A 403 18.41 9.97 3.13
N ALA A 404 18.87 10.17 1.88
CA ALA A 404 18.13 9.80 0.68
C ALA A 404 18.19 8.28 0.40
N THR A 405 17.43 7.49 1.17
CA THR A 405 17.40 6.02 1.07
C THR A 405 16.64 5.52 -0.17
N GLU A 406 15.72 6.33 -0.69
CA GLU A 406 14.84 5.98 -1.82
C GLU A 406 14.70 7.15 -2.79
N ASP A 407 14.13 6.89 -3.96
CA ASP A 407 13.73 7.94 -4.90
C ASP A 407 12.43 8.60 -4.41
N LYS A 408 12.39 9.94 -4.39
CA LYS A 408 11.20 10.71 -4.03
C LYS A 408 10.78 11.64 -5.18
N LYS A 409 9.50 11.59 -5.56
CA LYS A 409 8.91 12.55 -6.50
C LYS A 409 8.69 13.90 -5.80
N GLY A 410 9.01 14.98 -6.51
CA GLY A 410 8.75 16.35 -6.02
C GLY A 410 7.30 16.78 -6.19
N LEU A 411 6.88 17.79 -5.44
CA LEU A 411 5.53 18.35 -5.49
C LEU A 411 5.16 18.92 -6.86
N PHE A 412 6.13 19.40 -7.66
CA PHE A 412 5.84 19.78 -9.04
C PHE A 412 5.43 18.58 -9.92
N GLU A 413 6.06 17.42 -9.73
CA GLU A 413 5.67 16.19 -10.45
C GLU A 413 4.33 15.65 -9.94
N VAL A 414 4.09 15.74 -8.63
CA VAL A 414 2.81 15.35 -8.02
C VAL A 414 1.67 16.23 -8.51
N ALA A 415 1.91 17.54 -8.65
CA ALA A 415 0.92 18.52 -9.11
C ALA A 415 0.77 18.59 -10.64
N ASP A 416 1.35 17.65 -11.40
CA ASP A 416 1.30 17.67 -12.86
C ASP A 416 -0.14 17.64 -13.39
N GLY A 417 -0.45 18.54 -14.32
CA GLY A 417 -1.80 18.81 -14.83
C GLY A 417 -2.71 19.60 -13.87
N GLY A 418 -2.30 19.80 -12.61
CA GLY A 418 -3.05 20.46 -11.54
C GLY A 418 -2.56 21.87 -11.20
N THR A 419 -2.69 22.24 -9.92
CA THR A 419 -2.26 23.53 -9.38
C THR A 419 -1.34 23.31 -8.18
N LEU A 420 -0.21 24.03 -8.15
CA LEU A 420 0.66 24.14 -6.99
C LEU A 420 0.52 25.54 -6.38
N PHE A 421 0.10 25.58 -5.12
CA PHE A 421 0.03 26.77 -4.29
C PHE A 421 1.31 26.90 -3.46
N LEU A 422 2.02 28.00 -3.63
CA LEU A 422 3.24 28.33 -2.89
C LEU A 422 2.94 29.47 -1.93
N ASP A 423 2.75 29.17 -0.64
CA ASP A 423 2.58 30.20 0.39
C ASP A 423 3.93 30.72 0.86
N GLU A 424 3.94 31.99 1.26
CA GLU A 424 5.12 32.72 1.73
C GLU A 424 6.32 32.63 0.77
N VAL A 425 6.06 32.80 -0.54
CA VAL A 425 7.11 32.72 -1.59
C VAL A 425 8.25 33.73 -1.38
N GLY A 426 7.99 34.84 -0.69
CA GLY A 426 8.99 35.85 -0.34
C GLY A 426 10.04 35.37 0.68
N GLU A 427 9.80 34.24 1.36
CA GLU A 427 10.75 33.59 2.27
C GLU A 427 11.61 32.52 1.57
N MET A 428 11.39 32.28 0.27
CA MET A 428 12.10 31.24 -0.46
C MET A 428 13.61 31.58 -0.61
N PRO A 429 14.52 30.66 -0.29
CA PRO A 429 15.96 30.85 -0.52
C PRO A 429 16.32 31.14 -1.99
N LEU A 430 17.32 32.00 -2.21
CA LEU A 430 17.73 32.45 -3.57
C LEU A 430 18.08 31.30 -4.52
N ALA A 431 18.68 30.21 -4.02
CA ALA A 431 19.01 29.04 -4.85
C ALA A 431 17.75 28.35 -5.39
N LEU A 432 16.70 28.25 -4.57
CA LEU A 432 15.42 27.66 -4.95
C LEU A 432 14.62 28.58 -5.86
N GLN A 433 14.74 29.90 -5.70
CA GLN A 433 14.14 30.88 -6.62
C GLN A 433 14.62 30.66 -8.06
N ALA A 434 15.91 30.38 -8.28
CA ALA A 434 16.45 30.09 -9.60
C ALA A 434 15.86 28.80 -10.21
N LYS A 435 15.61 27.77 -9.39
CA LYS A 435 14.95 26.54 -9.86
C LYS A 435 13.48 26.74 -10.16
N LEU A 436 12.76 27.48 -9.32
CA LEU A 436 11.35 27.86 -9.55
C LEU A 436 11.20 28.64 -10.86
N LEU A 437 12.13 29.55 -11.15
CA LEU A 437 12.13 30.30 -12.41
C LEU A 437 12.21 29.37 -13.63
N ARG A 438 13.10 28.36 -13.60
CA ARG A 438 13.20 27.37 -14.69
C ARG A 438 11.89 26.62 -14.90
N VAL A 439 11.22 26.21 -13.81
CA VAL A 439 9.90 25.57 -13.91
C VAL A 439 8.87 26.51 -14.57
N LEU A 440 8.84 27.79 -14.19
CA LEU A 440 7.92 28.79 -14.75
C LEU A 440 8.21 29.19 -16.20
N GLN A 441 9.44 29.03 -16.66
CA GLN A 441 9.87 29.40 -18.01
C GLN A 441 9.79 28.21 -18.97
N GLU A 442 10.35 27.07 -18.58
CA GLU A 442 10.57 25.90 -19.43
C GLU A 442 9.54 24.79 -19.17
N GLY A 443 8.85 24.82 -18.03
CA GLY A 443 7.97 23.72 -17.60
C GLY A 443 8.75 22.46 -17.25
N GLU A 444 10.02 22.59 -16.83
CA GLU A 444 10.90 21.47 -16.57
C GLU A 444 11.38 21.44 -15.10
N VAL A 445 11.32 20.26 -14.50
CA VAL A 445 11.73 19.97 -13.12
C VAL A 445 12.90 19.01 -13.15
N ARG A 446 13.96 19.31 -12.40
CA ARG A 446 15.11 18.42 -12.25
C ARG A 446 15.25 17.98 -10.79
N PRO A 447 15.01 16.69 -10.48
CA PRO A 447 15.23 16.16 -9.14
C PRO A 447 16.68 16.29 -8.69
N LEU A 448 16.90 16.35 -7.38
CA LEU A 448 18.24 16.35 -6.78
C LEU A 448 18.99 15.07 -7.16
N GLY A 449 20.22 15.23 -7.64
CA GLY A 449 21.07 14.14 -8.12
C GLY A 449 20.66 13.54 -9.48
N ALA A 450 19.61 14.05 -10.14
CA ALA A 450 19.21 13.58 -11.46
C ALA A 450 19.92 14.35 -12.58
N ALA A 451 20.39 13.63 -13.61
CA ALA A 451 20.98 14.21 -14.81
C ALA A 451 19.94 14.79 -15.77
N THR A 452 18.75 14.20 -15.82
CA THR A 452 17.68 14.55 -16.77
C THR A 452 16.58 15.37 -16.10
N ALA A 453 16.04 16.35 -16.83
CA ALA A 453 14.86 17.10 -16.43
C ALA A 453 13.58 16.39 -16.91
N ARG A 454 12.46 16.68 -16.27
CA ARG A 454 11.13 16.15 -16.58
C ARG A 454 10.18 17.30 -16.88
N ARG A 455 9.41 17.19 -17.95
CA ARG A 455 8.38 18.19 -18.28
C ARG A 455 7.15 18.01 -17.40
N VAL A 456 6.64 19.13 -16.88
CA VAL A 456 5.45 19.21 -16.05
C VAL A 456 4.57 20.38 -16.51
N ASN A 457 3.26 20.24 -16.38
CA ASN A 457 2.25 21.24 -16.70
C ASN A 457 1.47 21.63 -15.43
N VAL A 458 2.08 22.47 -14.60
CA VAL A 458 1.53 22.89 -13.32
C VAL A 458 1.10 24.35 -13.38
N ARG A 459 -0.10 24.66 -12.87
CA ARG A 459 -0.49 26.05 -12.62
C ARG A 459 0.12 26.53 -11.32
N ILE A 460 0.80 27.68 -11.33
CA ILE A 460 1.34 28.26 -10.11
C ILE A 460 0.41 29.33 -9.56
N VAL A 461 0.08 29.21 -8.28
CA VAL A 461 -0.52 30.28 -7.48
C VAL A 461 0.45 30.55 -6.34
N ALA A 462 0.98 31.76 -6.25
CA ALA A 462 1.92 32.13 -5.20
C ALA A 462 1.25 33.09 -4.23
N ALA A 463 1.64 33.08 -2.95
CA ALA A 463 1.18 34.02 -1.95
C ALA A 463 2.36 34.59 -1.16
N THR A 464 2.21 35.84 -0.70
CA THR A 464 3.22 36.50 0.13
C THR A 464 2.58 37.59 1.01
N ASN A 465 3.16 37.81 2.18
CA ASN A 465 2.90 38.95 3.06
C ASN A 465 3.99 40.04 2.96
N ARG A 466 5.11 39.75 2.31
CA ARG A 466 6.21 40.70 2.09
C ARG A 466 5.98 41.55 0.85
N ASN A 467 6.54 42.77 0.86
CA ASN A 467 6.64 43.58 -0.34
C ASN A 467 7.79 43.06 -1.22
N LEU A 468 7.46 42.29 -2.26
CA LEU A 468 8.48 41.70 -3.13
C LEU A 468 9.32 42.74 -3.89
N GLU A 469 8.77 43.93 -4.19
CA GLU A 469 9.55 45.00 -4.84
C GLU A 469 10.70 45.46 -3.92
N LYS A 470 10.41 45.59 -2.62
CA LYS A 470 11.42 45.90 -1.62
C LYS A 470 12.44 44.76 -1.48
N GLU A 471 11.99 43.51 -1.42
CA GLU A 471 12.89 42.35 -1.33
C GLU A 471 13.82 42.23 -2.56
N VAL A 472 13.34 42.60 -3.75
CA VAL A 472 14.16 42.71 -4.97
C VAL A 472 15.20 43.82 -4.83
N SER A 473 14.80 45.02 -4.41
CA SER A 473 15.72 46.14 -4.23
C SER A 473 16.81 45.86 -3.18
N GLU A 474 16.52 45.01 -2.20
CA GLU A 474 17.44 44.62 -1.14
C GLU A 474 18.21 43.32 -1.46
N GLY A 475 18.08 42.79 -2.68
CA GLY A 475 18.84 41.63 -3.17
C GLY A 475 18.44 40.28 -2.58
N ARG A 476 17.32 40.22 -1.84
CA ARG A 476 16.81 38.98 -1.20
C ARG A 476 15.83 38.21 -2.08
N PHE A 477 15.33 38.85 -3.14
CA PHE A 477 14.47 38.21 -4.12
C PHE A 477 14.96 38.53 -5.54
N ARG A 478 14.91 37.56 -6.45
CA ARG A 478 15.37 37.76 -7.81
C ARG A 478 14.35 38.56 -8.62
N GLU A 479 14.84 39.56 -9.35
CA GLU A 479 14.03 40.41 -10.22
C GLU A 479 13.33 39.63 -11.34
N ASP A 480 14.04 38.68 -11.97
CA ASP A 480 13.50 37.84 -13.05
C ASP A 480 12.31 36.96 -12.62
N LEU A 481 12.41 36.35 -11.43
CA LEU A 481 11.33 35.59 -10.82
C LEU A 481 10.16 36.48 -10.42
N TYR A 482 10.43 37.67 -9.87
CA TYR A 482 9.38 38.62 -9.47
C TYR A 482 8.45 38.96 -10.63
N TYR A 483 9.00 39.32 -11.79
CA TYR A 483 8.17 39.62 -12.97
C TYR A 483 7.42 38.40 -13.51
N ARG A 484 7.98 37.19 -13.36
CA ARG A 484 7.33 35.95 -13.78
C ARG A 484 6.21 35.49 -12.84
N LEU A 485 6.27 35.88 -11.56
CA LEU A 485 5.22 35.65 -10.57
C LEU A 485 4.13 36.73 -10.64
N LYS A 486 4.51 38.01 -10.78
CA LYS A 486 3.60 39.16 -10.82
C LYS A 486 2.93 39.36 -12.19
N VAL A 487 2.45 38.27 -12.80
CA VAL A 487 1.66 38.34 -14.04
C VAL A 487 0.24 38.79 -13.75
N PHE A 488 -0.38 38.26 -12.70
CA PHE A 488 -1.68 38.69 -12.22
C PHE A 488 -1.66 38.87 -10.69
N PRO A 489 -1.43 40.10 -10.18
CA PRO A 489 -1.47 40.38 -8.75
C PRO A 489 -2.92 40.44 -8.25
N LEU A 490 -3.19 39.77 -7.13
CA LEU A 490 -4.47 39.76 -6.43
C LEU A 490 -4.25 40.19 -4.98
N ARG A 491 -4.59 41.43 -4.65
CA ARG A 491 -4.40 41.97 -3.29
C ARG A 491 -5.60 41.65 -2.40
N VAL A 492 -5.38 40.85 -1.37
CA VAL A 492 -6.37 40.55 -0.33
C VAL A 492 -6.35 41.67 0.72
N PRO A 493 -7.46 42.40 0.94
CA PRO A 493 -7.50 43.48 1.91
C PRO A 493 -7.41 42.95 3.34
N PRO A 494 -6.66 43.61 4.23
CA PRO A 494 -6.68 43.30 5.65
C PRO A 494 -8.06 43.60 6.26
N LEU A 495 -8.37 42.98 7.40
CA LEU A 495 -9.69 43.02 8.02
C LEU A 495 -10.12 44.45 8.40
N ARG A 496 -9.17 45.32 8.77
CA ARG A 496 -9.43 46.76 9.01
C ARG A 496 -9.89 47.55 7.78
N GLU A 497 -9.61 47.09 6.56
CA GLU A 497 -10.12 47.70 5.32
C GLU A 497 -11.50 47.16 4.93
N ARG A 498 -12.00 46.14 5.66
CA ARG A 498 -13.29 45.48 5.44
C ARG A 498 -14.03 45.21 6.76
N ARG A 499 -14.10 46.22 7.63
CA ARG A 499 -14.71 46.10 8.97
C ARG A 499 -16.18 45.67 8.95
N GLU A 500 -16.88 45.93 7.84
CA GLU A 500 -18.26 45.49 7.58
C GLU A 500 -18.39 43.95 7.58
N ASP A 501 -17.31 43.22 7.26
CA ASP A 501 -17.30 41.75 7.22
C ASP A 501 -17.10 41.12 8.62
N VAL A 502 -16.64 41.90 9.60
CA VAL A 502 -16.29 41.39 10.95
C VAL A 502 -17.49 40.70 11.64
N PRO A 503 -18.71 41.27 11.68
CA PRO A 503 -19.85 40.60 12.30
C PRO A 503 -20.21 39.28 11.62
N LEU A 504 -20.13 39.22 10.29
CA LEU A 504 -20.44 38.02 9.52
C LEU A 504 -19.42 36.91 9.79
N LEU A 505 -18.14 37.25 9.80
CA LEU A 505 -17.06 36.33 10.17
C LEU A 505 -17.19 35.85 11.62
N ALA A 506 -17.44 36.77 12.55
CA ALA A 506 -17.59 36.44 13.97
C ALA A 506 -18.77 35.47 14.20
N LYS A 507 -19.90 35.72 13.56
CA LYS A 507 -21.07 34.83 13.61
C LYS A 507 -20.75 33.44 13.05
N HIS A 508 -20.05 33.37 11.91
CA HIS A 508 -19.64 32.10 11.33
C HIS A 508 -18.76 31.27 12.28
N PHE A 509 -17.74 31.89 12.88
CA PHE A 509 -16.87 31.20 13.85
C PHE A 509 -17.61 30.80 15.11
N LEU A 510 -18.53 31.65 15.60
CA LEU A 510 -19.38 31.34 16.74
C LEU A 510 -20.20 30.07 16.48
N GLU A 511 -20.91 30.00 15.34
CA GLU A 511 -21.72 28.83 14.98
C GLU A 511 -20.86 27.55 14.83
N ARG A 512 -19.67 27.68 14.23
CA ARG A 512 -18.72 26.58 14.06
C ARG A 512 -18.26 26.03 15.40
N TYR A 513 -17.73 26.89 16.28
CA TYR A 513 -17.16 26.45 17.57
C TYR A 513 -18.23 26.11 18.61
N ALA A 514 -19.40 26.75 18.57
CA ALA A 514 -20.53 26.37 19.41
C ALA A 514 -20.96 24.92 19.10
N ARG A 515 -21.08 24.56 17.81
CA ARG A 515 -21.36 23.18 17.39
C ARG A 515 -20.24 22.21 17.79
N GLU A 516 -18.98 22.60 17.58
CA GLU A 516 -17.82 21.75 17.90
C GLU A 516 -17.72 21.44 19.40
N TYR A 517 -18.02 22.41 20.26
CA TYR A 517 -17.93 22.26 21.72
C TYR A 517 -19.24 21.90 22.40
N GLY A 518 -20.30 21.61 21.64
CA GLY A 518 -21.61 21.28 22.18
C GLY A 518 -22.20 22.40 23.05
N ARG A 519 -21.94 23.66 22.69
CA ARG A 519 -22.45 24.85 23.38
C ARG A 519 -23.63 25.41 22.61
N GLU A 520 -24.65 25.86 23.33
CA GLU A 520 -25.78 26.57 22.75
C GLU A 520 -25.59 28.07 23.00
N LEU A 521 -25.02 28.80 22.03
CA LEU A 521 -24.86 30.26 22.12
C LEU A 521 -25.84 30.94 21.16
N ARG A 522 -26.54 31.99 21.65
CA ARG A 522 -27.58 32.68 20.88
C ARG A 522 -27.03 33.71 19.89
N GLY A 523 -25.78 34.13 20.05
CA GLY A 523 -25.15 35.16 19.23
C GLY A 523 -24.22 36.06 20.03
N PHE A 524 -23.87 37.20 19.45
CA PHE A 524 -23.19 38.30 20.14
C PHE A 524 -24.21 39.36 20.57
N THR A 525 -23.94 40.06 21.67
CA THR A 525 -24.66 41.30 21.96
C THR A 525 -24.17 42.44 21.07
N GLU A 526 -25.02 43.45 20.82
CA GLU A 526 -24.62 44.60 20.01
C GLU A 526 -23.38 45.35 20.55
N PRO A 527 -23.23 45.56 21.87
CA PRO A 527 -22.00 46.10 22.43
C PRO A 527 -20.76 45.25 22.09
N ALA A 528 -20.88 43.92 22.09
CA ALA A 528 -19.76 43.04 21.73
C ALA A 528 -19.40 43.18 20.25
N LEU A 529 -20.40 43.24 19.35
CA LEU A 529 -20.18 43.48 17.92
C LEU A 529 -19.59 44.87 17.64
N ALA A 530 -19.95 45.90 18.43
CA ALA A 530 -19.35 47.22 18.31
C ALA A 530 -17.85 47.19 18.66
N VAL A 531 -17.48 46.49 19.74
CA VAL A 531 -16.07 46.29 20.14
C VAL A 531 -15.30 45.53 19.06
N LEU A 532 -15.85 44.43 18.54
CA LEU A 532 -15.20 43.64 17.48
C LEU A 532 -14.97 44.46 16.19
N ARG A 533 -15.93 45.33 15.82
CA ARG A 533 -15.81 46.21 14.64
C ARG A 533 -14.79 47.35 14.83
N ALA A 534 -14.59 47.80 16.06
CA ALA A 534 -13.71 48.94 16.36
C ALA A 534 -12.22 48.56 16.31
N TYR A 535 -11.89 47.32 16.66
CA TYR A 535 -10.52 46.81 16.69
C TYR A 535 -9.92 46.61 15.29
N ASP A 536 -8.62 46.89 15.12
CA ASP A 536 -7.95 46.85 13.80
C ASP A 536 -7.54 45.45 13.32
N TRP A 537 -7.54 44.45 14.21
CA TRP A 537 -7.19 43.06 13.87
C TRP A 537 -5.83 42.93 13.16
N PRO A 538 -4.69 43.24 13.82
CA PRO A 538 -3.36 43.09 13.24
C PRO A 538 -3.05 41.63 12.79
N GLY A 539 -3.64 40.62 13.42
CA GLY A 539 -3.59 39.22 12.98
C GLY A 539 -4.76 38.81 12.07
N ASN A 540 -5.51 39.78 11.56
CA ASN A 540 -6.62 39.63 10.61
C ASN A 540 -7.64 38.57 11.04
N VAL A 541 -8.10 37.73 10.10
CA VAL A 541 -9.15 36.73 10.33
C VAL A 541 -8.69 35.68 11.34
N ARG A 542 -7.39 35.33 11.34
CA ARG A 542 -6.84 34.35 12.29
C ARG A 542 -6.92 34.83 13.73
N GLU A 543 -6.68 36.12 13.99
CA GLU A 543 -6.85 36.71 15.33
C GLU A 543 -8.34 36.76 15.73
N LEU A 544 -9.23 37.12 14.80
CA LEU A 544 -10.67 37.11 15.03
C LEU A 544 -11.20 35.70 15.34
N GLU A 545 -10.79 34.69 14.58
CA GLU A 545 -11.17 33.29 14.81
C GLU A 545 -10.75 32.83 16.22
N ASN A 546 -9.50 33.07 16.60
CA ASN A 546 -8.98 32.74 17.93
C ASN A 546 -9.74 33.49 19.05
N GLU A 547 -10.06 34.77 18.84
CA GLU A 547 -10.79 35.57 19.81
C GLU A 547 -12.20 35.03 20.04
N VAL A 548 -12.92 34.71 18.96
CA VAL A 548 -14.27 34.15 19.03
C VAL A 548 -14.24 32.74 19.64
N GLN A 549 -13.31 31.89 19.23
CA GLN A 549 -13.13 30.56 19.82
C GLN A 549 -12.93 30.65 21.33
N ARG A 550 -12.06 31.56 21.80
CA ARG A 550 -11.84 31.78 23.23
C ARG A 550 -13.11 32.25 23.94
N ALA A 551 -13.86 33.16 23.34
CA ALA A 551 -15.13 33.62 23.91
C ALA A 551 -16.16 32.48 24.02
N VAL A 552 -16.25 31.58 23.03
CA VAL A 552 -17.12 30.40 23.08
C VAL A 552 -16.76 29.47 24.23
N ILE A 553 -15.46 29.25 24.46
CA ILE A 553 -14.96 28.38 25.54
C ILE A 553 -15.31 28.96 26.92
N GLN A 554 -15.22 30.30 27.06
CA GLN A 554 -15.48 31.01 28.32
C GLN A 554 -16.97 31.26 28.59
N ALA A 555 -17.82 31.17 27.58
CA ALA A 555 -19.26 31.40 27.74
C ALA A 555 -19.93 30.27 28.54
N GLU A 556 -20.81 30.66 29.47
CA GLU A 556 -21.60 29.75 30.28
C GLU A 556 -23.06 29.70 29.80
N GLY A 557 -23.66 28.51 29.73
CA GLY A 557 -25.08 28.29 29.43
C GLY A 557 -25.57 28.80 28.06
N GLU A 558 -26.90 28.94 27.92
CA GLU A 558 -27.57 29.49 26.74
C GLU A 558 -27.48 31.03 26.63
N SER A 559 -26.28 31.59 26.67
CA SER A 559 -26.05 33.04 26.76
C SER A 559 -25.64 33.68 25.42
N PHE A 560 -25.69 35.02 25.38
CA PHE A 560 -25.06 35.82 24.33
C PHE A 560 -23.61 36.12 24.71
N VAL A 561 -22.72 36.18 23.72
CA VAL A 561 -21.36 36.66 23.93
C VAL A 561 -21.40 38.17 24.19
N THR A 562 -21.01 38.58 25.39
CA THR A 562 -20.94 39.98 25.83
C THR A 562 -19.50 40.53 25.71
N PRO A 563 -19.30 41.86 25.78
CA PRO A 563 -17.96 42.45 25.71
C PRO A 563 -16.99 41.88 26.76
N GLU A 564 -17.47 41.49 27.94
CA GLU A 564 -16.66 41.01 29.06
C GLU A 564 -15.93 39.69 28.75
N LEU A 565 -16.50 38.88 27.86
CA LEU A 565 -15.92 37.62 27.37
C LEU A 565 -14.84 37.85 26.29
N LEU A 566 -14.74 39.07 25.76
CA LEU A 566 -13.64 39.48 24.89
C LEU A 566 -12.40 39.85 25.71
N SER A 567 -11.23 39.72 25.08
CA SER A 567 -9.94 39.99 25.72
C SER A 567 -9.86 41.45 26.11
N ALA A 568 -9.09 41.74 27.16
CA ALA A 568 -8.80 43.12 27.54
C ALA A 568 -8.20 43.90 26.36
N ARG A 569 -7.36 43.25 25.54
CA ARG A 569 -6.74 43.85 24.35
C ARG A 569 -7.76 44.33 23.32
N VAL A 570 -8.72 43.47 22.97
CA VAL A 570 -9.79 43.81 22.01
C VAL A 570 -10.76 44.83 22.62
N ARG A 571 -11.10 44.70 23.91
CA ARG A 571 -11.97 45.66 24.63
C ARG A 571 -11.38 47.06 24.72
N LYS A 572 -10.09 47.19 25.00
CA LYS A 572 -9.40 48.47 25.19
C LYS A 572 -8.82 49.05 23.89
N ASN A 573 -8.94 48.31 22.78
CA ASN A 573 -8.29 48.63 21.51
C ASN A 573 -6.76 48.83 21.66
N GLU A 574 -6.11 47.98 22.46
CA GLU A 574 -4.66 48.01 22.67
C GLU A 574 -3.96 47.34 21.48
N HIS A 575 -3.17 48.11 20.72
CA HIS A 575 -2.32 47.57 19.67
C HIS A 575 -1.02 47.03 20.27
N PRO A 576 -0.46 45.92 19.74
CA PRO A 576 0.93 45.60 20.00
C PRO A 576 1.74 46.70 19.32
N SER A 577 2.26 47.63 20.11
CA SER A 577 3.29 48.55 19.63
C SER A 577 4.41 47.69 19.06
N ALA A 578 4.65 47.80 17.75
CA ALA A 578 5.95 47.45 17.22
C ALA A 578 7.02 48.18 18.07
N PRO A 579 8.19 47.59 18.32
CA PRO A 579 9.28 48.34 18.93
C PRO A 579 9.47 49.62 18.11
N PRO A 580 9.64 50.79 18.74
CA PRO A 580 9.78 52.05 18.02
C PRO A 580 10.92 51.91 16.99
N PRO A 581 10.79 52.53 15.81
CA PRO A 581 11.83 52.46 14.80
C PRO A 581 13.15 52.93 15.39
N THR A 582 14.17 52.08 15.30
CA THR A 582 15.57 52.38 15.55
C THR A 582 16.03 53.45 14.55
N ALA A 583 15.80 54.71 14.89
CA ALA A 583 16.68 55.82 14.53
C ALA A 583 17.65 56.02 15.70
N PRO A 584 18.91 56.44 15.46
CA PRO A 584 20.01 56.26 16.39
C PRO A 584 19.77 57.05 17.68
N ALA A 585 19.59 56.33 18.79
CA ALA A 585 19.49 56.90 20.12
C ALA A 585 20.88 57.35 20.60
N THR A 586 21.13 58.65 20.59
CA THR A 586 21.68 59.28 21.80
C THR A 586 20.62 59.15 22.89
N PRO A 587 20.92 58.57 24.07
CA PRO A 587 19.92 58.36 25.09
C PRO A 587 19.63 59.70 25.79
N GLU A 588 18.49 60.29 25.49
CA GLU A 588 17.83 61.20 26.44
C GLU A 588 17.04 60.31 27.41
N LEU A 589 17.55 60.18 28.64
CA LEU A 589 16.86 59.52 29.74
C LEU A 589 15.55 60.27 30.02
N THR A 590 14.48 59.54 30.29
CA THR A 590 13.26 60.18 30.79
C THR A 590 13.54 60.79 32.17
N GLN A 591 12.91 61.93 32.51
CA GLN A 591 13.14 62.62 33.80
C GLN A 591 12.87 61.74 35.04
N GLU A 592 12.15 60.62 34.88
CA GLU A 592 11.95 59.62 35.94
C GLU A 592 13.12 58.64 36.07
N GLU A 593 13.84 58.35 34.98
CA GLU A 593 15.05 57.53 34.96
C GLU A 593 16.28 58.32 35.45
N GLU A 594 16.36 59.64 35.18
CA GLU A 594 17.40 60.50 35.76
C GLU A 594 17.34 60.53 37.30
N ASP A 595 16.15 60.56 37.90
CA ASP A 595 15.97 60.60 39.36
C ASP A 595 16.41 59.30 40.07
N LEU A 596 16.56 58.20 39.32
CA LEU A 596 16.96 56.88 39.82
C LEU A 596 18.44 56.55 39.53
N THR A 597 19.22 57.53 39.07
CA THR A 597 20.67 57.36 38.81
C THR A 597 21.51 58.00 39.92
N GLY A 598 22.46 57.26 40.48
CA GLY A 598 23.40 57.73 41.51
C GLY A 598 23.28 57.00 42.85
N THR A 599 23.87 57.55 43.91
CA THR A 599 23.76 56.96 45.25
C THR A 599 22.37 57.20 45.84
N LEU A 600 21.92 56.33 46.75
CA LEU A 600 20.58 56.44 47.37
C LEU A 600 20.31 57.82 47.98
N ARG A 601 21.34 58.49 48.50
CA ARG A 601 21.24 59.84 49.04
C ARG A 601 20.94 60.88 47.95
N GLU A 602 21.62 60.82 46.82
CA GLU A 602 21.42 61.74 45.69
C GLU A 602 20.07 61.52 45.00
N MET A 603 19.60 60.28 44.96
CA MET A 603 18.25 59.94 44.48
C MET A 603 17.17 60.54 45.40
N MET A 604 17.32 60.37 46.72
CA MET A 604 16.39 60.94 47.70
C MET A 604 16.39 62.47 47.67
N ASP A 605 17.54 63.13 47.55
CA ASP A 605 17.65 64.60 47.49
C ASP A 605 16.98 65.17 46.23
N ARG A 606 17.06 64.49 45.08
CA ARG A 606 16.39 64.91 43.84
C ARG A 606 14.87 64.73 43.89
N VAL A 607 14.41 63.58 44.36
CA VAL A 607 12.98 63.32 44.57
C VAL A 607 12.39 64.30 45.59
N GLU A 608 13.12 64.57 46.67
CA GLU A 608 12.72 65.54 47.69
C GLU A 608 12.65 66.96 47.12
N ARG A 609 13.69 67.42 46.40
CA ARG A 609 13.70 68.73 45.73
C ARG A 609 12.48 68.91 44.81
N ARG A 610 12.14 67.87 44.05
CA ARG A 610 11.00 67.88 43.13
C ARG A 610 9.66 68.00 43.85
N ILE A 611 9.45 67.21 44.90
CA ILE A 611 8.24 67.26 45.72
C ILE A 611 8.09 68.64 46.38
N LEU A 612 9.17 69.17 46.95
CA LEU A 612 9.15 70.49 47.60
C LEU A 612 8.84 71.61 46.60
N THR A 613 9.47 71.59 45.42
CA THR A 613 9.28 72.64 44.39
C THR A 613 7.88 72.60 43.80
N ARG A 614 7.35 71.39 43.50
CA ARG A 614 6.00 71.22 42.96
C ARG A 614 4.94 71.64 43.97
N THR A 615 5.10 71.28 45.25
CA THR A 615 4.14 71.66 46.29
C THR A 615 4.18 73.16 46.59
N LEU A 616 5.36 73.79 46.57
CA LEU A 616 5.48 75.25 46.66
C LEU A 616 4.81 75.96 45.48
N ALA A 617 5.03 75.49 44.25
CA ALA A 617 4.39 76.05 43.06
C ALA A 617 2.85 75.92 43.11
N THR A 618 2.35 74.76 43.52
CA THR A 618 0.90 74.48 43.62
C THR A 618 0.21 75.36 44.68
N HIS A 619 0.94 75.78 45.72
CA HIS A 619 0.44 76.67 46.77
C HIS A 619 0.94 78.12 46.64
N GLY A 620 1.35 78.55 45.45
CA GLY A 620 1.74 79.94 45.17
C GLY A 620 2.88 80.47 46.04
N ASN A 621 3.88 79.63 46.33
CA ASN A 621 5.01 79.89 47.23
C ASN A 621 4.65 80.22 48.69
N ASN A 622 3.43 79.90 49.14
CA ASN A 622 3.07 80.03 50.54
C ASN A 622 3.68 78.89 51.37
N LYS A 623 4.83 79.18 52.02
CA LYS A 623 5.60 78.21 52.83
C LYS A 623 4.79 77.58 53.97
N THR A 624 3.82 78.29 54.54
CA THR A 624 2.99 77.75 55.64
C THR A 624 1.96 76.76 55.13
N ALA A 625 1.32 77.05 53.99
CA ALA A 625 0.38 76.13 53.34
C ALA A 625 1.07 74.89 52.77
N ALA A 626 2.24 75.07 52.14
CA ALA A 626 3.05 73.98 51.61
C ALA A 626 3.56 73.04 52.71
N ALA A 627 4.01 73.57 53.86
CA ALA A 627 4.45 72.75 55.00
C ALA A 627 3.30 71.89 55.54
N LYS A 628 2.09 72.46 55.65
CA LYS A 628 0.89 71.73 56.09
C LYS A 628 0.51 70.62 55.12
N ALA A 629 0.56 70.88 53.81
CA ALA A 629 0.27 69.89 52.77
C ALA A 629 1.28 68.72 52.75
N LEU A 630 2.55 69.01 53.07
CA LEU A 630 3.62 68.02 53.16
C LEU A 630 3.68 67.29 54.51
N GLY A 631 2.83 67.65 55.48
CA GLY A 631 2.83 67.03 56.81
C GLY A 631 4.06 67.34 57.67
N ILE A 632 4.78 68.43 57.39
CA ILE A 632 5.98 68.84 58.16
C ILE A 632 5.80 70.21 58.80
N THR A 633 6.59 70.51 59.83
CA THR A 633 6.58 71.84 60.47
C THR A 633 7.14 72.90 59.52
N ARG A 634 6.70 74.16 59.68
CA ARG A 634 7.19 75.29 58.88
C ARG A 634 8.71 75.47 58.98
N GLU A 635 9.28 75.25 60.17
CA GLU A 635 10.74 75.26 60.39
C GLU A 635 11.43 74.08 59.71
N GLY A 636 10.81 72.88 59.74
CA GLY A 636 11.31 71.70 59.04
C GLY A 636 11.38 71.88 57.53
N LEU A 637 10.35 72.49 56.93
CA LEU A 637 10.37 72.87 55.52
C LEU A 637 11.50 73.86 55.22
N HIS A 638 11.69 74.87 56.08
CA HIS A 638 12.72 75.89 55.88
C HIS A 638 14.14 75.30 55.93
N LYS A 639 14.38 74.35 56.83
CA LYS A 639 15.67 73.63 56.96
C LYS A 639 15.94 72.75 55.72
N LYS A 640 14.92 72.08 55.19
CA LYS A 640 15.02 71.24 53.99
C LYS A 640 15.26 72.07 52.71
N LEU A 641 14.57 73.19 52.55
CA LEU A 641 14.82 74.14 51.44
C LEU A 641 16.25 74.68 51.48
N LYS A 642 16.72 75.11 52.65
CA LYS A 642 18.11 75.60 52.82
C LYS A 642 19.15 74.51 52.55
N GLY A 643 18.90 73.28 52.99
CA GLY A 643 19.79 72.13 52.75
C GLY A 643 19.90 71.74 51.27
N LEU A 644 18.84 71.98 50.50
CA LEU A 644 18.81 71.76 49.05
C LEU A 644 19.13 73.05 48.26
N GLY A 645 19.41 74.19 48.90
CA GLY A 645 19.71 75.45 48.20
C GLY A 645 18.55 76.00 47.36
N LEU A 646 17.30 75.80 47.82
CA LEU A 646 16.05 76.33 47.24
C LEU A 646 15.46 77.49 48.05
#